data_AF-C7NVD2-F1
#
_entry.id   AF-C7NVD2-F1
#
_cell.length_a   1.000
_cell.length_b   1.000
_cell.length_c   1.000
_cell.angle_alpha   90.00
_cell.angle_beta   90.00
_cell.angle_gamma   90.00
#
_symmetry.space_group_name_H-M   'P 1'
#
loop_
_entity.id
_entity.type
_entity.pdbx_description
1 polymer ?
#
loop_
_entity_poly.entity_id
_entity_poly.type
_entity_poly.pdbx_seq_one_letter_code
_entity_poly.pdbx_strand_id
1 'polypeptide(L)'
;MNKLITASSLLLRTKMSGALDDGTRRTLASGRETLGAMLRSAQQDLQKVFIAFVLGLVGTIWILQSFVWDRLKTDMFAGMSEEVREGTNVVTVSPFDVILLQVKIGLIVGAILSVPLFLYFSRDALRRRNWLPQAPIARWKMVFLVVAMLALFVGGIAYAYSVFFPIMFRFLASNAINAGFVPTYHIVKWVEFILLLSLSFGIASQLPLVMSTLAYADIVPYETFRDKWKHAIFGLYAGGAVFTPPDPITQLMWATPLVGLYAVSLQITKLVVGAKRSRGQVDVSETLRARWNVLAGTAITAFAVVYGFFSAGGVGAINEGLSMAPGDLGPVPTIGAALGLPESQAAALVAGVVAVMAVAIVGFRLVASQVQQEAGLAMATMGDPSAIDIGNLDKAGIEAAPPEAFEALEEHEAMAHVNEAIGNGNTDKAELILDRYDEANERAQNRQDATAEGGEEGDSGVVSETATGVVDAFTEEETTEDDIGGYMYDLRFILESLTSKAFRLVAVFMAVLAGSFMYLYSGGIGDIRRDFLRRLPADKIDQGDIAVLHPVEHLVFEIKVSALLAVVAVLPLVLYYVWPALKERGWAAGDRRTLLVWGGSLVVGISVGSYIGYSFVAPAVMSWLASDAINAHMVVRYRVNTFGWLLVFTTVGIGLLAEIPITMLLFYRGGLVSYERMRSGWRVVVLAFFALAAVVTPGGMFSLLMVAIPAALAYLLGLGILWLYTLGGRRKGPLTPATT
;
A
#
# COMPACT_ATOMS: atom_id res chain seq x y z
N MET A 1 41.72 -78.19 14.37
CA MET A 1 41.20 -77.41 15.53
C MET A 1 40.46 -76.15 15.05
N ASN A 2 39.45 -76.28 14.19
CA ASN A 2 38.63 -75.14 13.73
C ASN A 2 37.17 -75.52 13.38
N LYS A 3 36.70 -76.68 13.88
CA LYS A 3 35.33 -77.19 13.68
C LYS A 3 34.30 -76.65 14.69
N LEU A 4 34.63 -75.61 15.46
CA LEU A 4 33.78 -75.08 16.53
C LEU A 4 33.31 -73.62 16.34
N ILE A 5 33.66 -72.95 15.24
CA ILE A 5 33.26 -71.53 15.02
C ILE A 5 32.07 -71.40 14.07
N THR A 6 31.77 -72.42 13.25
CA THR A 6 30.71 -72.33 12.23
C THR A 6 29.30 -72.64 12.75
N ALA A 7 29.15 -73.28 13.92
CA ALA A 7 27.83 -73.60 14.47
C ALA A 7 27.20 -72.43 15.27
N SER A 8 28.01 -71.52 15.81
CA SER A 8 27.51 -70.38 16.60
C SER A 8 27.15 -69.16 15.74
N SER A 9 27.66 -69.06 14.51
CA SER A 9 27.31 -67.97 13.57
C SER A 9 26.01 -68.22 12.81
N LEU A 10 25.54 -69.48 12.76
CA LEU A 10 24.30 -69.89 12.08
C LEU A 10 23.05 -69.75 12.97
N LEU A 11 23.19 -69.75 14.30
CA LEU A 11 22.07 -69.51 15.23
C LEU A 11 21.82 -68.04 15.56
N LEU A 12 22.78 -67.16 15.29
CA LEU A 12 22.64 -65.70 15.44
C LEU A 12 22.20 -65.00 14.16
N ARG A 13 22.26 -65.66 13.00
CA ARG A 13 21.83 -65.08 11.71
C ARG A 13 20.34 -65.26 11.39
N THR A 14 19.62 -66.09 12.13
CA THR A 14 18.18 -66.33 11.95
C THR A 14 17.29 -65.46 12.83
N LYS A 15 17.85 -64.56 13.65
CA LYS A 15 17.10 -63.65 14.53
C LYS A 15 17.26 -62.16 14.25
N MET A 16 17.96 -61.75 13.18
CA MET A 16 18.12 -60.33 12.84
C MET A 16 18.01 -60.03 11.33
N SER A 17 17.05 -60.63 10.63
CA SER A 17 16.67 -60.23 9.27
C SER A 17 15.17 -59.96 9.08
N GLY A 18 14.51 -59.49 10.14
CA GLY A 18 13.08 -59.17 10.14
C GLY A 18 12.75 -58.00 11.06
N ALA A 19 13.48 -56.88 10.95
CA ALA A 19 13.22 -55.69 11.76
C ALA A 19 12.11 -54.77 11.20
N LEU A 20 11.31 -55.26 10.26
CA LEU A 20 10.05 -54.63 9.86
C LEU A 20 9.03 -55.76 9.72
N ASP A 21 8.09 -55.81 10.65
CA ASP A 21 6.92 -56.68 10.61
C ASP A 21 6.21 -56.51 9.25
N ASP A 22 5.69 -57.60 8.67
CA ASP A 22 5.09 -57.56 7.32
C ASP A 22 3.86 -56.63 7.28
N GLY A 23 3.19 -56.42 8.42
CA GLY A 23 2.16 -55.38 8.60
C GLY A 23 2.72 -53.96 8.47
N THR A 24 3.93 -53.69 8.99
CA THR A 24 4.59 -52.38 8.89
C THR A 24 5.10 -52.13 7.46
N ARG A 25 5.58 -53.17 6.76
CA ARG A 25 5.96 -53.05 5.34
C ARG A 25 4.77 -52.78 4.44
N ARG A 26 3.63 -53.42 4.67
CA ARG A 26 2.40 -53.20 3.89
C ARG A 26 1.81 -51.82 4.12
N THR A 27 1.82 -51.31 5.34
CA THR A 27 1.35 -49.95 5.67
C THR A 27 2.29 -48.86 5.13
N LEU A 28 3.60 -49.07 5.15
CA LEU A 28 4.56 -48.17 4.51
C LEU A 28 4.47 -48.21 2.98
N ALA A 29 4.27 -49.41 2.40
CA ALA A 29 4.09 -49.56 0.96
C ALA A 29 2.78 -48.92 0.50
N SER A 30 1.67 -49.13 1.21
CA SER A 30 0.36 -48.52 0.89
C SER A 30 0.38 -47.02 1.12
N GLY A 31 1.04 -46.52 2.16
CA GLY A 31 1.25 -45.10 2.40
C GLY A 31 2.07 -44.45 1.27
N ARG A 32 3.16 -45.09 0.83
CA ARG A 32 3.99 -44.61 -0.28
C ARG A 32 3.28 -44.67 -1.62
N GLU A 33 2.44 -45.68 -1.85
CA GLU A 33 1.64 -45.83 -3.06
C GLU A 33 0.52 -44.79 -3.11
N THR A 34 -0.13 -44.52 -1.98
CA THR A 34 -1.15 -43.48 -1.83
C THR A 34 -0.55 -42.09 -2.00
N LEU A 35 0.59 -41.81 -1.35
CA LEU A 35 1.35 -40.57 -1.55
C LEU A 35 1.83 -40.42 -2.99
N GLY A 36 2.33 -41.50 -3.60
CA GLY A 36 2.78 -41.51 -4.99
C GLY A 36 1.65 -41.32 -5.99
N ALA A 37 0.43 -41.81 -5.70
CA ALA A 37 -0.76 -41.56 -6.49
C ALA A 37 -1.23 -40.11 -6.34
N MET A 38 -1.23 -39.56 -5.12
CA MET A 38 -1.55 -38.14 -4.87
C MET A 38 -0.55 -37.19 -5.54
N LEU A 39 0.75 -37.47 -5.46
CA LEU A 39 1.79 -36.67 -6.10
C LEU A 39 1.70 -36.75 -7.63
N ARG A 40 1.45 -37.93 -8.20
CA ARG A 40 1.25 -38.08 -9.66
C ARG A 40 0.01 -37.35 -10.14
N SER A 41 -1.10 -37.42 -9.40
CA SER A 41 -2.31 -36.66 -9.71
C SER A 41 -2.04 -35.15 -9.66
N ALA A 42 -1.37 -34.67 -8.61
CA ALA A 42 -1.00 -33.26 -8.48
C ALA A 42 -0.05 -32.81 -9.62
N GLN A 43 0.91 -33.66 -10.00
CA GLN A 43 1.83 -33.40 -11.11
C GLN A 43 1.10 -33.33 -12.45
N GLN A 44 0.16 -34.24 -12.73
CA GLN A 44 -0.63 -34.22 -13.97
C GLN A 44 -1.49 -32.96 -14.09
N ASP A 45 -2.11 -32.53 -12.99
CA ASP A 45 -2.90 -31.30 -12.99
C ASP A 45 -2.01 -30.06 -13.10
N LEU A 46 -0.86 -30.04 -12.42
CA LEU A 46 0.14 -28.98 -12.56
C LEU A 46 0.72 -28.92 -13.97
N GLN A 47 0.89 -30.05 -14.66
CA GLN A 47 1.36 -30.09 -16.04
C GLN A 47 0.38 -29.40 -16.99
N LYS A 48 -0.94 -29.57 -16.80
CA LYS A 48 -1.95 -28.86 -17.61
C LYS A 48 -1.90 -27.35 -17.37
N VAL A 49 -1.74 -26.95 -16.10
CA VAL A 49 -1.54 -25.55 -15.71
C VAL A 49 -0.27 -24.98 -16.36
N PHE A 50 0.82 -25.74 -16.35
CA PHE A 50 2.09 -25.36 -16.96
C PHE A 50 2.00 -25.26 -18.49
N ILE A 51 1.27 -26.16 -19.16
CA ILE A 51 1.03 -26.07 -20.61
C ILE A 51 0.24 -24.80 -20.93
N ALA A 52 -0.82 -24.49 -20.18
CA ALA A 52 -1.59 -23.26 -20.37
C ALA A 52 -0.73 -22.00 -20.13
N PHE A 53 0.15 -22.03 -19.13
CA PHE A 53 1.13 -20.98 -18.87
C PHE A 53 2.07 -20.77 -20.06
N VAL A 54 2.68 -21.85 -20.59
CA VAL A 54 3.60 -21.78 -21.74
C VAL A 54 2.88 -21.31 -23.00
N LEU A 55 1.67 -21.80 -23.27
CA LEU A 55 0.85 -21.34 -24.41
C LEU A 55 0.50 -19.85 -24.26
N GLY A 56 0.17 -19.41 -23.06
CA GLY A 56 -0.06 -18.00 -22.75
C GLY A 56 1.19 -17.15 -22.99
N LEU A 57 2.36 -17.62 -22.56
CA LEU A 57 3.64 -16.94 -22.77
C LEU A 57 3.99 -16.81 -24.25
N VAL A 58 3.98 -17.93 -24.98
CA VAL A 58 4.36 -17.95 -26.41
C VAL A 58 3.33 -17.20 -27.24
N GLY A 59 2.04 -17.39 -26.96
CA GLY A 59 0.94 -16.68 -27.62
C GLY A 59 1.02 -15.17 -27.40
N THR A 60 1.35 -14.72 -26.19
CA THR A 60 1.54 -13.29 -25.89
C THR A 60 2.73 -12.72 -26.67
N ILE A 61 3.86 -13.41 -26.72
CA ILE A 61 5.02 -12.96 -27.49
C ILE A 61 4.66 -12.84 -28.98
N TRP A 62 3.96 -13.83 -29.53
CA TRP A 62 3.49 -13.81 -30.91
C TRP A 62 2.54 -12.64 -31.20
N ILE A 63 1.54 -12.42 -30.34
CA ILE A 63 0.60 -11.29 -30.44
C ILE A 63 1.33 -9.93 -30.35
N LEU A 64 2.29 -9.82 -29.42
CA LEU A 64 3.10 -8.62 -29.27
C LEU A 64 3.88 -8.30 -30.53
N GLN A 65 4.53 -9.31 -31.13
CA GLN A 65 5.32 -9.15 -32.34
C GLN A 65 4.49 -8.86 -33.59
N SER A 66 3.30 -9.45 -33.71
CA SER A 66 2.49 -9.35 -34.94
C SER A 66 1.51 -8.18 -34.98
N PHE A 67 1.03 -7.70 -33.82
CA PHE A 67 -0.07 -6.70 -33.80
C PHE A 67 0.16 -5.55 -32.81
N VAL A 68 0.54 -5.86 -31.57
CA VAL A 68 0.50 -4.87 -30.48
C VAL A 68 1.68 -3.89 -30.55
N TRP A 69 2.86 -4.31 -31.01
CA TRP A 69 4.04 -3.44 -31.03
C TRP A 69 3.89 -2.22 -31.94
N ASP A 70 3.31 -2.42 -33.13
CA ASP A 70 3.05 -1.31 -34.06
C ASP A 70 1.99 -0.37 -33.50
N ARG A 71 0.94 -0.92 -32.88
CA ARG A 71 -0.12 -0.14 -32.22
C ARG A 71 0.45 0.70 -31.06
N LEU A 72 1.26 0.11 -30.20
CA LEU A 72 1.90 0.79 -29.06
C LEU A 72 2.82 1.93 -29.53
N LYS A 73 3.58 1.73 -30.61
CA LYS A 73 4.39 2.80 -31.21
C LYS A 73 3.51 3.93 -31.72
N THR A 74 2.47 3.63 -32.48
CA THR A 74 1.55 4.65 -32.99
C THR A 74 0.89 5.43 -31.85
N ASP A 75 0.40 4.74 -30.83
CA ASP A 75 -0.33 5.36 -29.72
C ASP A 75 0.58 6.17 -28.79
N MET A 76 1.87 5.81 -28.68
CA MET A 76 2.86 6.65 -28.01
C MET A 76 2.98 8.04 -28.66
N PHE A 77 2.81 8.15 -29.98
CA PHE A 77 2.91 9.42 -30.71
C PHE A 77 1.56 10.08 -31.01
N ALA A 78 0.45 9.33 -30.97
CA ALA A 78 -0.87 9.81 -31.40
C ALA A 78 -1.55 10.81 -30.44
N GLY A 79 -1.12 10.87 -29.17
CA GLY A 79 -1.67 11.78 -28.15
C GLY A 79 -0.83 13.02 -27.86
N MET A 80 0.27 13.23 -28.58
CA MET A 80 1.18 14.37 -28.39
C MET A 80 0.76 15.55 -29.27
N SER A 81 0.86 16.79 -28.77
CA SER A 81 0.83 17.96 -29.65
C SER A 81 2.00 17.89 -30.64
N GLU A 82 1.87 18.50 -31.82
CA GLU A 82 2.90 18.50 -32.86
C GLU A 82 4.29 18.87 -32.28
N GLU A 83 4.31 19.87 -31.39
CA GLU A 83 5.48 20.37 -30.67
C GLU A 83 6.10 19.33 -29.70
N VAL A 84 5.29 18.60 -28.94
CA VAL A 84 5.78 17.53 -28.05
C VAL A 84 6.30 16.34 -28.86
N ARG A 85 5.65 16.03 -29.98
CA ARG A 85 6.00 14.90 -30.85
C ARG A 85 7.34 15.12 -31.53
N GLU A 86 7.60 16.33 -32.03
CA GLU A 86 8.87 16.70 -32.65
C GLU A 86 10.02 16.76 -31.64
N GLY A 87 9.72 17.14 -30.38
CA GLY A 87 10.69 17.12 -29.28
C GLY A 87 10.93 15.73 -28.66
N THR A 88 10.11 14.71 -28.98
CA THR A 88 10.18 13.41 -28.30
C THR A 88 10.96 12.37 -29.08
N ASN A 89 12.13 11.99 -28.56
CA ASN A 89 12.96 10.93 -29.12
C ASN A 89 12.75 9.60 -28.38
N VAL A 90 12.59 8.50 -29.11
CA VAL A 90 12.41 7.16 -28.51
C VAL A 90 13.68 6.36 -28.68
N VAL A 91 14.23 5.88 -27.57
CA VAL A 91 15.53 5.22 -27.55
C VAL A 91 15.43 3.86 -26.88
N THR A 92 16.19 2.89 -27.38
CA THR A 92 16.50 1.62 -26.72
C THR A 92 17.96 1.66 -26.25
N VAL A 93 18.24 1.35 -24.99
CA VAL A 93 19.60 1.41 -24.45
C VAL A 93 20.40 0.16 -24.82
N SER A 94 19.77 -1.01 -24.80
CA SER A 94 20.39 -2.30 -25.13
C SER A 94 19.63 -3.04 -26.24
N PRO A 95 20.33 -3.77 -27.12
CA PRO A 95 19.71 -4.56 -28.19
C PRO A 95 18.79 -5.68 -27.66
N PHE A 96 18.97 -6.13 -26.42
CA PHE A 96 18.15 -7.18 -25.80
C PHE A 96 16.89 -6.66 -25.09
N ASP A 97 16.76 -5.34 -24.91
CA ASP A 97 15.71 -4.76 -24.04
C ASP A 97 14.30 -5.14 -24.52
N VAL A 98 14.06 -5.08 -25.83
CA VAL A 98 12.74 -5.39 -26.42
C VAL A 98 12.40 -6.88 -26.29
N ILE A 99 13.37 -7.77 -26.48
CA ILE A 99 13.17 -9.22 -26.36
C ILE A 99 12.87 -9.59 -24.90
N LEU A 100 13.66 -9.06 -23.96
CA LEU A 100 13.47 -9.31 -22.53
C LEU A 100 12.14 -8.75 -22.03
N LEU A 101 11.71 -7.60 -22.56
CA LEU A 101 10.39 -7.05 -22.30
C LEU A 101 9.28 -8.01 -22.75
N GLN A 102 9.30 -8.48 -23.99
CA GLN A 102 8.30 -9.41 -24.51
C GLN A 102 8.19 -10.67 -23.65
N VAL A 103 9.33 -11.22 -23.21
CA VAL A 103 9.37 -12.38 -22.31
C VAL A 103 8.77 -12.05 -20.95
N LYS A 104 9.12 -10.91 -20.33
CA LYS A 104 8.52 -10.47 -19.05
C LYS A 104 7.00 -10.35 -19.13
N ILE A 105 6.50 -9.75 -20.21
CA ILE A 105 5.05 -9.60 -20.43
C ILE A 105 4.41 -10.97 -20.62
N GLY A 106 5.01 -11.82 -21.45
CA GLY A 106 4.56 -13.20 -21.67
C GLY A 106 4.52 -14.02 -20.38
N LEU A 107 5.49 -13.86 -19.48
CA LEU A 107 5.49 -14.51 -18.16
C LEU A 107 4.30 -14.06 -17.31
N ILE A 108 4.02 -12.75 -17.26
CA ILE A 108 2.90 -12.21 -16.46
C ILE A 108 1.56 -12.67 -17.03
N VAL A 109 1.36 -12.52 -18.36
CA VAL A 109 0.11 -12.92 -19.01
C VAL A 109 -0.09 -14.43 -18.95
N GLY A 110 0.97 -15.21 -19.19
CA GLY A 110 0.96 -16.67 -19.01
C GLY A 110 0.58 -17.08 -17.59
N ALA A 111 1.13 -16.41 -16.57
CA ALA A 111 0.76 -16.64 -15.18
C ALA A 111 -0.73 -16.38 -14.94
N ILE A 112 -1.24 -15.21 -15.37
CA ILE A 112 -2.65 -14.85 -15.23
C ILE A 112 -3.57 -15.85 -15.92
N LEU A 113 -3.24 -16.27 -17.15
CA LEU A 113 -4.04 -17.27 -17.89
C LEU A 113 -4.03 -18.64 -17.21
N SER A 114 -2.97 -18.97 -16.48
CA SER A 114 -2.86 -20.23 -15.74
C SER A 114 -3.61 -20.22 -14.40
N VAL A 115 -3.91 -19.06 -13.81
CA VAL A 115 -4.60 -18.92 -12.52
C VAL A 115 -6.00 -19.56 -12.52
N PRO A 116 -6.92 -19.28 -13.47
CA PRO A 116 -8.24 -19.91 -13.47
C PRO A 116 -8.17 -21.44 -13.57
N LEU A 117 -7.23 -21.94 -14.37
CA LEU A 117 -7.02 -23.36 -14.56
C LEU A 117 -6.44 -24.01 -13.29
N PHE A 118 -5.51 -23.32 -12.62
CA PHE A 118 -4.96 -23.70 -11.33
C PHE A 118 -6.03 -23.75 -10.24
N LEU A 119 -6.91 -22.74 -10.16
CA LEU A 119 -8.03 -22.71 -9.23
C LEU A 119 -9.04 -23.83 -9.50
N TYR A 120 -9.31 -24.12 -10.78
CA TYR A 120 -10.19 -25.21 -11.18
C TYR A 120 -9.67 -26.58 -10.75
N PHE A 121 -8.38 -26.87 -10.96
CA PHE A 121 -7.79 -28.14 -10.56
C PHE A 121 -7.53 -28.25 -9.05
N SER A 122 -7.26 -27.13 -8.37
CA SER A 122 -7.05 -27.12 -6.91
C SER A 122 -8.35 -27.19 -6.10
N ARG A 123 -9.52 -27.00 -6.71
CA ARG A 123 -10.84 -26.97 -6.04
C ARG A 123 -11.09 -28.19 -5.14
N ASP A 124 -10.69 -29.39 -5.58
CA ASP A 124 -10.99 -30.63 -4.86
C ASP A 124 -10.06 -30.78 -3.64
N ALA A 125 -8.85 -30.24 -3.72
CA ALA A 125 -7.94 -30.14 -2.58
C ALA A 125 -8.42 -29.10 -1.55
N LEU A 126 -8.95 -27.96 -2.01
CA LEU A 126 -9.50 -26.90 -1.16
C LEU A 126 -10.79 -27.34 -0.44
N ARG A 127 -11.68 -28.07 -1.12
CA ARG A 127 -12.88 -28.68 -0.52
C ARG A 127 -12.52 -29.70 0.56
N ARG A 128 -11.50 -30.54 0.34
CA ARG A 128 -11.00 -31.48 1.35
C ARG A 128 -10.51 -30.79 2.63
N ARG A 129 -10.05 -29.54 2.53
CA ARG A 129 -9.62 -28.70 3.67
C ARG A 129 -10.74 -27.86 4.27
N ASN A 130 -11.98 -28.02 3.82
CA ASN A 130 -13.15 -27.26 4.25
C ASN A 130 -13.06 -25.74 3.99
N TRP A 131 -12.21 -25.30 3.05
CA TRP A 131 -12.05 -23.88 2.68
C TRP A 131 -13.07 -23.40 1.66
N LEU A 132 -13.72 -24.33 0.94
CA LEU A 132 -14.78 -24.03 -0.03
C LEU A 132 -16.07 -24.74 0.40
N PRO A 133 -17.24 -24.05 0.39
CA PRO A 133 -18.53 -24.67 0.68
C PRO A 133 -18.80 -25.88 -0.23
N GLN A 134 -19.38 -26.94 0.33
CA GLN A 134 -19.72 -28.16 -0.40
C GLN A 134 -20.96 -28.03 -1.30
N ALA A 135 -21.66 -26.88 -1.24
CA ALA A 135 -22.87 -26.65 -2.01
C ALA A 135 -22.61 -26.68 -3.53
N PRO A 136 -23.41 -27.42 -4.31
CA PRO A 136 -23.25 -27.48 -5.77
C PRO A 136 -23.64 -26.15 -6.41
N ILE A 137 -22.64 -25.36 -6.82
CA ILE A 137 -22.87 -24.16 -7.62
C ILE A 137 -23.25 -24.59 -9.03
N ALA A 138 -24.44 -24.20 -9.50
CA ALA A 138 -24.89 -24.49 -10.86
C ALA A 138 -23.85 -24.01 -11.89
N ARG A 139 -23.51 -24.86 -12.87
CA ARG A 139 -22.45 -24.60 -13.86
C ARG A 139 -22.63 -23.27 -14.59
N TRP A 140 -23.87 -22.90 -14.89
CA TRP A 140 -24.19 -21.62 -15.54
C TRP A 140 -23.86 -20.40 -14.67
N LYS A 141 -24.01 -20.47 -13.34
CA LYS A 141 -23.61 -19.39 -12.42
C LYS A 141 -22.10 -19.18 -12.40
N MET A 142 -21.32 -20.27 -12.49
CA MET A 142 -19.86 -20.19 -12.61
C MET A 142 -19.45 -19.57 -13.95
N VAL A 143 -20.08 -19.97 -15.06
CA VAL A 143 -19.82 -19.38 -16.38
C VAL A 143 -20.14 -17.89 -16.38
N PHE A 144 -21.30 -17.49 -15.82
CA PHE A 144 -21.67 -16.08 -15.69
C PHE A 144 -20.64 -15.28 -14.88
N LEU A 145 -20.18 -15.82 -13.74
CA LEU A 145 -19.17 -15.17 -12.91
C LEU A 145 -17.84 -15.00 -13.67
N VAL A 146 -17.39 -16.03 -14.38
CA VAL A 146 -16.16 -15.97 -15.18
C VAL A 146 -16.29 -14.94 -16.31
N VAL A 147 -17.43 -14.91 -17.01
CA VAL A 147 -17.68 -13.92 -18.07
C VAL A 147 -17.72 -12.51 -17.50
N ALA A 148 -18.36 -12.30 -16.35
CA ALA A 148 -18.39 -11.01 -15.66
C ALA A 148 -16.99 -10.56 -15.21
N MET A 149 -16.18 -11.49 -14.67
CA MET A 149 -14.80 -11.24 -14.27
C MET A 149 -13.94 -10.81 -15.47
N LEU A 150 -14.03 -11.54 -16.59
CA LEU A 150 -13.33 -11.21 -17.82
C LEU A 150 -13.79 -9.86 -18.39
N ALA A 151 -15.09 -9.60 -18.44
CA ALA A 151 -15.64 -8.34 -18.93
C ALA A 151 -15.16 -7.14 -18.07
N LEU A 152 -15.19 -7.27 -16.75
CA LEU A 152 -14.67 -6.26 -15.83
C LEU A 152 -13.16 -6.07 -15.99
N PHE A 153 -12.40 -7.16 -16.16
CA PHE A 153 -10.94 -7.11 -16.30
C PHE A 153 -10.55 -6.36 -17.57
N VAL A 154 -11.18 -6.73 -18.70
CA VAL A 154 -10.99 -6.04 -19.99
C VAL A 154 -11.46 -4.59 -19.91
N GLY A 155 -12.58 -4.32 -19.23
CA GLY A 155 -13.06 -2.95 -18.99
C GLY A 155 -12.08 -2.10 -18.17
N GLY A 156 -11.44 -2.69 -17.15
CA GLY A 156 -10.40 -2.03 -16.36
C GLY A 156 -9.14 -1.71 -17.18
N ILE A 157 -8.69 -2.65 -18.00
CA ILE A 157 -7.58 -2.44 -18.94
C ILE A 157 -7.93 -1.35 -19.98
N ALA A 158 -9.14 -1.39 -20.53
CA ALA A 158 -9.61 -0.40 -21.50
C ALA A 158 -9.68 1.00 -20.88
N TYR A 159 -10.16 1.13 -19.65
CA TYR A 159 -10.13 2.40 -18.91
C TYR A 159 -8.70 2.91 -18.69
N ALA A 160 -7.80 2.02 -18.27
CA ALA A 160 -6.41 2.37 -18.02
C ALA A 160 -5.72 2.90 -19.29
N TYR A 161 -5.93 2.20 -20.42
CA TYR A 161 -5.30 2.53 -21.69
C TYR A 161 -5.91 3.76 -22.37
N SER A 162 -7.24 3.85 -22.43
CA SER A 162 -7.93 4.88 -23.23
C SER A 162 -8.19 6.18 -22.47
N VAL A 163 -8.22 6.16 -21.14
CA VAL A 163 -8.58 7.33 -20.33
C VAL A 163 -7.44 7.73 -19.40
N PHE A 164 -7.03 6.82 -18.51
CA PHE A 164 -6.05 7.14 -17.48
C PHE A 164 -4.67 7.48 -18.06
N PHE A 165 -4.18 6.63 -18.97
CA PHE A 165 -2.85 6.77 -19.53
C PHE A 165 -2.66 8.09 -20.31
N PRO A 166 -3.55 8.51 -21.21
CA PRO A 166 -3.45 9.80 -21.89
C PRO A 166 -3.40 10.99 -20.93
N ILE A 167 -4.24 11.01 -19.90
CA ILE A 167 -4.29 12.09 -18.90
C ILE A 167 -2.96 12.17 -18.14
N MET A 168 -2.50 11.03 -17.63
CA MET A 168 -1.27 10.94 -16.87
C MET A 168 -0.03 11.26 -17.72
N PHE A 169 0.05 10.71 -18.94
CA PHE A 169 1.18 10.94 -19.82
C PHE A 169 1.28 12.39 -20.26
N ARG A 170 0.14 13.03 -20.59
CA ARG A 170 0.10 14.44 -20.92
C ARG A 170 0.58 15.32 -19.76
N PHE A 171 0.10 15.06 -18.55
CA PHE A 171 0.56 15.76 -17.34
C PHE A 171 2.08 15.63 -17.18
N LEU A 172 2.62 14.41 -17.31
CA LEU A 172 4.05 14.14 -17.16
C LEU A 172 4.89 14.82 -18.25
N ALA A 173 4.44 14.76 -19.51
CA ALA A 173 5.11 15.37 -20.64
C ALA A 173 5.06 16.91 -20.57
N SER A 174 3.90 17.51 -20.29
CA SER A 174 3.75 18.96 -20.11
C SER A 174 4.65 19.46 -18.98
N ASN A 175 4.68 18.74 -17.85
CA ASN A 175 5.55 19.09 -16.74
C ASN A 175 7.04 19.02 -17.10
N ALA A 176 7.47 18.00 -17.87
CA ALA A 176 8.85 17.89 -18.33
C ALA A 176 9.25 19.05 -19.26
N ILE A 177 8.36 19.45 -20.18
CA ILE A 177 8.57 20.56 -21.11
C ILE A 177 8.56 21.91 -20.39
N ASN A 178 7.68 22.12 -19.42
CA ASN A 178 7.67 23.34 -18.60
C ASN A 178 8.93 23.47 -17.75
N ALA A 179 9.46 22.34 -17.26
CA ALA A 179 10.79 22.29 -16.66
C ALA A 179 11.91 22.50 -17.71
N GLY A 180 11.60 22.38 -19.00
CA GLY A 180 12.45 22.55 -20.19
C GLY A 180 13.38 21.38 -20.50
N PHE A 181 13.03 20.18 -20.01
CA PHE A 181 13.69 18.95 -20.40
C PHE A 181 13.14 18.44 -21.73
N VAL A 182 13.98 17.76 -22.51
CA VAL A 182 13.56 17.08 -23.74
C VAL A 182 13.02 15.69 -23.37
N PRO A 183 11.72 15.41 -23.56
CA PRO A 183 11.15 14.10 -23.23
C PRO A 183 11.76 13.05 -24.16
N THR A 184 12.64 12.17 -23.66
CA THR A 184 13.31 11.15 -24.49
C THR A 184 13.01 9.78 -23.92
N TYR A 185 11.84 9.23 -24.22
CA TYR A 185 11.35 8.06 -23.52
C TYR A 185 12.07 6.76 -23.93
N HIS A 186 12.48 6.00 -22.92
CA HIS A 186 12.94 4.63 -23.13
C HIS A 186 11.73 3.72 -23.38
N ILE A 187 11.60 3.19 -24.60
CA ILE A 187 10.40 2.43 -25.02
C ILE A 187 10.06 1.30 -24.06
N VAL A 188 11.07 0.58 -23.57
CA VAL A 188 10.81 -0.57 -22.68
C VAL A 188 10.30 -0.13 -21.32
N LYS A 189 10.82 0.96 -20.77
CA LYS A 189 10.36 1.48 -19.48
C LYS A 189 8.95 2.02 -19.59
N TRP A 190 8.65 2.68 -20.71
CA TRP A 190 7.33 3.17 -21.04
C TRP A 190 6.30 2.03 -21.17
N VAL A 191 6.62 0.97 -21.90
CA VAL A 191 5.73 -0.20 -22.05
C VAL A 191 5.58 -0.96 -20.72
N GLU A 192 6.66 -1.19 -19.96
CA GLU A 192 6.59 -1.80 -18.62
C GLU A 192 5.62 -1.03 -17.71
N PHE A 193 5.71 0.30 -17.73
CA PHE A 193 4.86 1.19 -16.95
C PHE A 193 3.38 1.09 -17.35
N ILE A 194 3.07 1.17 -18.65
CA ILE A 194 1.68 1.04 -19.15
C ILE A 194 1.08 -0.30 -18.78
N LEU A 195 1.84 -1.38 -18.96
CA LEU A 195 1.33 -2.72 -18.71
C LEU A 195 1.09 -2.98 -17.23
N LEU A 196 2.01 -2.54 -16.36
CA LEU A 196 1.84 -2.66 -14.91
C LEU A 196 0.60 -1.89 -14.43
N LEU A 197 0.41 -0.66 -14.91
CA LEU A 197 -0.76 0.14 -14.58
C LEU A 197 -2.06 -0.45 -15.15
N SER A 198 -2.05 -0.89 -16.41
CA SER A 198 -3.21 -1.50 -17.05
C SER A 198 -3.65 -2.77 -16.33
N LEU A 199 -2.68 -3.61 -15.95
CA LEU A 199 -2.94 -4.79 -15.13
C LEU A 199 -3.50 -4.40 -13.76
N SER A 200 -2.95 -3.37 -13.14
CA SER A 200 -3.39 -2.86 -11.84
C SER A 200 -4.85 -2.43 -11.86
N PHE A 201 -5.29 -1.65 -12.86
CA PHE A 201 -6.69 -1.30 -13.05
C PHE A 201 -7.58 -2.50 -13.42
N GLY A 202 -7.08 -3.46 -14.20
CA GLY A 202 -7.80 -4.70 -14.50
C GLY A 202 -8.05 -5.58 -13.27
N ILE A 203 -7.09 -5.62 -12.34
CA ILE A 203 -7.26 -6.28 -11.03
C ILE A 203 -8.22 -5.48 -10.15
N ALA A 204 -8.04 -4.16 -10.08
CA ALA A 204 -8.90 -3.31 -9.26
C ALA A 204 -10.36 -3.30 -9.73
N SER A 205 -10.62 -3.42 -11.04
CA SER A 205 -11.98 -3.54 -11.60
C SER A 205 -12.73 -4.78 -11.13
N GLN A 206 -12.06 -5.73 -10.46
CA GLN A 206 -12.70 -6.88 -9.83
C GLN A 206 -13.32 -6.55 -8.47
N LEU A 207 -12.99 -5.40 -7.86
CA LEU A 207 -13.52 -5.00 -6.54
C LEU A 207 -15.05 -5.11 -6.43
N PRO A 208 -15.86 -4.61 -7.40
CA PRO A 208 -17.32 -4.71 -7.30
C PRO A 208 -17.81 -6.16 -7.27
N LEU A 209 -17.22 -7.03 -8.10
CA LEU A 209 -17.61 -8.43 -8.20
C LEU A 209 -17.17 -9.21 -6.96
N VAL A 210 -15.93 -9.02 -6.51
CA VAL A 210 -15.38 -9.73 -5.33
C VAL A 210 -16.12 -9.33 -4.06
N MET A 211 -16.32 -8.03 -3.81
CA MET A 211 -17.01 -7.58 -2.60
C MET A 211 -18.47 -8.06 -2.58
N SER A 212 -19.19 -7.94 -3.70
CA SER A 212 -20.58 -8.37 -3.78
C SER A 212 -20.75 -9.89 -3.67
N THR A 213 -19.85 -10.68 -4.26
CA THR A 213 -19.91 -12.14 -4.17
C THR A 213 -19.54 -12.66 -2.78
N LEU A 214 -18.53 -12.07 -2.11
CA LEU A 214 -18.17 -12.42 -0.74
C LEU A 214 -19.30 -12.09 0.25
N ALA A 215 -19.93 -10.93 0.09
CA ALA A 215 -21.06 -10.54 0.93
C ALA A 215 -22.33 -11.35 0.62
N TYR A 216 -22.58 -11.67 -0.64
CA TYR A 216 -23.69 -12.54 -1.03
C TYR A 216 -23.51 -13.98 -0.49
N ALA A 217 -22.28 -14.46 -0.38
CA ALA A 217 -21.95 -15.77 0.17
C ALA A 217 -21.90 -15.79 1.72
N ASP A 218 -22.21 -14.67 2.38
CA ASP A 218 -22.08 -14.47 3.84
C ASP A 218 -20.68 -14.76 4.39
N ILE A 219 -19.63 -14.69 3.55
CA ILE A 219 -18.23 -14.88 3.97
C ILE A 219 -17.72 -13.61 4.68
N VAL A 220 -18.09 -12.44 4.16
CA VAL A 220 -17.73 -11.13 4.75
C VAL A 220 -18.98 -10.26 4.78
N PRO A 221 -19.44 -9.80 5.96
CA PRO A 221 -20.61 -8.94 6.03
C PRO A 221 -20.36 -7.57 5.37
N TYR A 222 -21.42 -6.95 4.85
CA TYR A 222 -21.35 -5.65 4.18
C TYR A 222 -20.77 -4.56 5.10
N GLU A 223 -21.15 -4.65 6.38
CA GLU A 223 -20.76 -3.75 7.46
C GLU A 223 -19.23 -3.74 7.62
N THR A 224 -18.55 -4.89 7.48
CA THR A 224 -17.08 -4.95 7.53
C THR A 224 -16.43 -4.11 6.44
N PHE A 225 -16.94 -4.16 5.20
CA PHE A 225 -16.42 -3.34 4.12
C PHE A 225 -16.70 -1.85 4.38
N ARG A 226 -17.90 -1.52 4.87
CA ARG A 226 -18.27 -0.13 5.18
C ARG A 226 -17.41 0.44 6.30
N ASP A 227 -17.22 -0.31 7.38
CA ASP A 227 -16.59 0.20 8.61
C ASP A 227 -15.06 0.26 8.45
N LYS A 228 -14.48 -0.67 7.67
CA LYS A 228 -13.04 -0.68 7.35
C LYS A 228 -12.67 0.12 6.09
N TRP A 229 -13.52 1.03 5.61
CA TRP A 229 -13.26 1.84 4.41
C TRP A 229 -11.94 2.61 4.46
N LYS A 230 -11.55 3.13 5.64
CA LYS A 230 -10.27 3.85 5.82
C LYS A 230 -9.06 2.95 5.57
N HIS A 231 -9.13 1.69 6.00
CA HIS A 231 -8.10 0.68 5.76
C HIS A 231 -8.03 0.29 4.29
N ALA A 232 -9.17 0.21 3.60
CA ALA A 232 -9.21 -0.03 2.17
C ALA A 232 -8.57 1.12 1.38
N ILE A 233 -8.85 2.37 1.74
CA ILE A 233 -8.19 3.54 1.14
C ILE A 233 -6.69 3.51 1.39
N PHE A 234 -6.25 3.28 2.63
CA PHE A 234 -4.83 3.15 2.93
C PHE A 234 -4.18 2.03 2.12
N GLY A 235 -4.83 0.87 2.02
CA GLY A 235 -4.38 -0.27 1.21
C GLY A 235 -4.30 0.05 -0.28
N LEU A 236 -5.23 0.86 -0.81
CA LEU A 236 -5.16 1.36 -2.18
C LEU A 236 -3.94 2.27 -2.34
N TYR A 237 -3.76 3.30 -1.52
CA TYR A 237 -2.57 4.16 -1.61
C TYR A 237 -1.26 3.36 -1.46
N ALA A 238 -1.20 2.39 -0.55
CA ALA A 238 -0.06 1.51 -0.40
C ALA A 238 0.19 0.65 -1.65
N GLY A 239 -0.88 0.12 -2.26
CA GLY A 239 -0.80 -0.57 -3.56
C GLY A 239 -0.31 0.35 -4.68
N GLY A 240 -0.72 1.62 -4.66
CA GLY A 240 -0.24 2.64 -5.60
C GLY A 240 1.28 2.76 -5.56
N ALA A 241 1.89 2.79 -4.38
CA ALA A 241 3.35 2.82 -4.25
C ALA A 241 4.08 1.60 -4.84
N VAL A 242 3.36 0.48 -5.09
CA VAL A 242 3.89 -0.72 -5.75
C VAL A 242 3.63 -0.69 -7.26
N PHE A 243 2.44 -0.25 -7.69
CA PHE A 243 2.02 -0.27 -9.09
C PHE A 243 2.43 0.98 -9.88
N THR A 244 2.65 2.10 -9.21
CA THR A 244 3.15 3.33 -9.79
C THR A 244 4.62 3.50 -9.43
N PRO A 245 5.39 4.30 -10.18
CA PRO A 245 6.64 4.86 -9.70
C PRO A 245 6.45 5.46 -8.30
N PRO A 246 7.50 5.46 -7.45
CA PRO A 246 7.44 5.97 -6.09
C PRO A 246 7.41 7.50 -6.10
N ASP A 247 6.32 8.07 -6.64
CA ASP A 247 6.02 9.48 -6.63
C ASP A 247 4.56 9.69 -6.15
N PRO A 248 4.32 10.66 -5.24
CA PRO A 248 3.00 10.90 -4.67
C PRO A 248 1.94 11.34 -5.68
N ILE A 249 2.33 11.97 -6.81
CA ILE A 249 1.39 12.54 -7.76
C ILE A 249 0.76 11.43 -8.59
N THR A 250 1.56 10.57 -9.24
CA THR A 250 1.05 9.42 -9.99
C THR A 250 0.39 8.40 -9.08
N GLN A 251 0.89 8.23 -7.84
CA GLN A 251 0.22 7.43 -6.82
C GLN A 251 -1.18 7.99 -6.49
N LEU A 252 -1.32 9.30 -6.33
CA LEU A 252 -2.61 9.97 -6.08
C LEU A 252 -3.53 9.86 -7.30
N MET A 253 -3.00 10.11 -8.51
CA MET A 253 -3.75 10.00 -9.77
C MET A 253 -4.28 8.58 -9.97
N TRP A 254 -3.51 7.56 -9.63
CA TRP A 254 -3.91 6.16 -9.71
C TRP A 254 -4.87 5.75 -8.59
N ALA A 255 -4.61 6.17 -7.35
CA ALA A 255 -5.42 5.75 -6.20
C ALA A 255 -6.83 6.38 -6.24
N THR A 256 -6.95 7.63 -6.68
CA THR A 256 -8.22 8.39 -6.73
C THR A 256 -9.35 7.64 -7.47
N PRO A 257 -9.18 7.20 -8.74
CA PRO A 257 -10.21 6.45 -9.44
C PRO A 257 -10.52 5.11 -8.78
N LEU A 258 -9.54 4.47 -8.13
CA LEU A 258 -9.75 3.21 -7.42
C LEU A 258 -10.53 3.40 -6.11
N VAL A 259 -10.32 4.51 -5.40
CA VAL A 259 -11.14 4.88 -4.23
C VAL A 259 -12.58 5.12 -4.67
N GLY A 260 -12.77 5.81 -5.80
CA GLY A 260 -14.09 5.96 -6.42
C GLY A 260 -14.73 4.61 -6.77
N LEU A 261 -13.96 3.72 -7.39
CA LEU A 261 -14.41 2.37 -7.71
C LEU A 261 -14.76 1.55 -6.46
N TYR A 262 -14.00 1.68 -5.38
CA TYR A 262 -14.31 1.06 -4.09
C TYR A 262 -15.63 1.58 -3.51
N ALA A 263 -15.88 2.90 -3.57
CA ALA A 263 -17.15 3.47 -3.16
C ALA A 263 -18.33 2.94 -3.99
N VAL A 264 -18.17 2.82 -5.31
CA VAL A 264 -19.16 2.19 -6.19
C VAL A 264 -19.38 0.72 -5.82
N SER A 265 -18.30 -0.01 -5.55
CA SER A 265 -18.32 -1.42 -5.12
C SER A 265 -19.10 -1.61 -3.82
N LEU A 266 -18.91 -0.70 -2.86
CA LEU A 266 -19.64 -0.67 -1.60
C LEU A 266 -21.15 -0.52 -1.86
N GLN A 267 -21.54 0.39 -2.75
CA GLN A 267 -22.96 0.56 -3.10
C GLN A 267 -23.54 -0.68 -3.77
N ILE A 268 -22.86 -1.26 -4.77
CA ILE A 268 -23.30 -2.50 -5.43
C ILE A 268 -23.46 -3.62 -4.42
N THR A 269 -22.51 -3.77 -3.51
CA THR A 269 -22.55 -4.79 -2.44
C THR A 269 -23.77 -4.62 -1.54
N LYS A 270 -24.09 -3.38 -1.15
CA LYS A 270 -25.31 -3.06 -0.38
C LYS A 270 -26.59 -3.50 -1.10
N LEU A 271 -26.69 -3.20 -2.41
CA LEU A 271 -27.83 -3.60 -3.23
C LEU A 271 -27.97 -5.13 -3.28
N VAL A 272 -26.86 -5.84 -3.50
CA VAL A 272 -26.85 -7.31 -3.63
C VAL A 272 -27.26 -8.00 -2.32
N VAL A 273 -26.72 -7.56 -1.18
CA VAL A 273 -27.06 -8.12 0.15
C VAL A 273 -28.52 -7.84 0.49
N GLY A 274 -28.98 -6.62 0.25
CA GLY A 274 -30.37 -6.29 0.51
C GLY A 274 -31.35 -7.04 -0.41
N ALA A 275 -30.98 -7.27 -1.67
CA ALA A 275 -31.81 -8.03 -2.61
C ALA A 275 -31.92 -9.49 -2.18
N LYS A 276 -30.85 -10.06 -1.62
CA LYS A 276 -30.86 -11.40 -1.02
C LYS A 276 -31.82 -11.48 0.18
N ARG A 277 -31.82 -10.48 1.08
CA ARG A 277 -32.75 -10.42 2.23
C ARG A 277 -34.22 -10.29 1.79
N SER A 278 -34.47 -9.52 0.73
CA SER A 278 -35.82 -9.22 0.24
C SER A 278 -36.51 -10.38 -0.49
N ARG A 279 -35.73 -11.31 -1.08
CA ARG A 279 -36.24 -12.41 -1.94
C ARG A 279 -37.16 -13.41 -1.25
N GLY A 280 -37.20 -13.44 0.08
CA GLY A 280 -38.07 -14.35 0.84
C GLY A 280 -39.33 -13.71 1.42
N GLN A 281 -39.42 -12.37 1.40
CA GLN A 281 -40.49 -11.64 2.10
C GLN A 281 -41.45 -10.93 1.14
N VAL A 282 -40.98 -10.46 -0.03
CA VAL A 282 -41.79 -9.65 -0.95
C VAL A 282 -41.65 -10.15 -2.39
N ASP A 283 -42.76 -10.20 -3.15
CA ASP A 283 -42.72 -10.46 -4.60
C ASP A 283 -42.11 -9.25 -5.34
N VAL A 284 -40.83 -9.39 -5.66
CA VAL A 284 -40.02 -8.39 -6.37
C VAL A 284 -40.65 -8.01 -7.71
N SER A 285 -41.27 -8.95 -8.42
CA SER A 285 -41.80 -8.72 -9.76
C SER A 285 -43.07 -7.88 -9.74
N GLU A 286 -43.92 -8.10 -8.75
CA GLU A 286 -45.14 -7.33 -8.53
C GLU A 286 -44.82 -5.90 -8.10
N THR A 287 -43.89 -5.74 -7.15
CA THR A 287 -43.45 -4.43 -6.65
C THR A 287 -42.89 -3.53 -7.76
N LEU A 288 -42.03 -4.10 -8.62
CA LEU A 288 -41.43 -3.37 -9.73
C LEU A 288 -42.47 -3.02 -10.81
N ARG A 289 -43.45 -3.90 -11.07
CA ARG A 289 -44.57 -3.60 -11.99
C ARG A 289 -45.50 -2.53 -11.43
N ALA A 290 -45.82 -2.58 -10.14
CA ALA A 290 -46.67 -1.59 -9.49
C ALA A 290 -46.06 -0.17 -9.52
N ARG A 291 -44.73 -0.08 -9.51
CA ARG A 291 -43.96 1.18 -9.57
C ARG A 291 -43.23 1.39 -10.90
N TRP A 292 -43.74 0.81 -12.00
CA TRP A 292 -43.09 0.89 -13.31
C TRP A 292 -42.90 2.34 -13.79
N ASN A 293 -43.83 3.23 -13.44
CA ASN A 293 -43.79 4.65 -13.76
C ASN A 293 -42.62 5.38 -13.06
N VAL A 294 -42.31 5.03 -11.82
CA VAL A 294 -41.15 5.57 -11.08
C VAL A 294 -39.86 5.06 -11.69
N LEU A 295 -39.81 3.78 -12.08
CA LEU A 295 -38.64 3.18 -12.74
C LEU A 295 -38.39 3.81 -14.13
N ALA A 296 -39.45 3.93 -14.94
CA ALA A 296 -39.37 4.57 -16.25
C ALA A 296 -38.99 6.06 -16.13
N GLY A 297 -39.60 6.79 -15.19
CA GLY A 297 -39.24 8.18 -14.90
C GLY A 297 -37.78 8.33 -14.45
N THR A 298 -37.28 7.41 -13.62
CA THR A 298 -35.87 7.38 -13.20
C THR A 298 -34.96 7.10 -14.40
N ALA A 299 -35.29 6.13 -15.26
CA ALA A 299 -34.52 5.80 -16.44
C ALA A 299 -34.40 6.99 -17.39
N ILE A 300 -35.54 7.62 -17.70
CA ILE A 300 -35.61 8.78 -18.61
C ILE A 300 -34.86 9.97 -18.01
N THR A 301 -35.04 10.25 -16.72
CA THR A 301 -34.37 11.38 -16.06
C THR A 301 -32.87 11.16 -15.98
N ALA A 302 -32.40 9.98 -15.56
CA ALA A 302 -30.99 9.65 -15.50
C ALA A 302 -30.35 9.69 -16.90
N PHE A 303 -31.03 9.14 -17.91
CA PHE A 303 -30.57 9.22 -19.29
C PHE A 303 -30.48 10.66 -19.78
N ALA A 304 -31.55 11.46 -19.61
CA ALA A 304 -31.61 12.84 -20.08
C ALA A 304 -30.58 13.74 -19.39
N VAL A 305 -30.36 13.57 -18.08
CA VAL A 305 -29.35 14.34 -17.32
C VAL A 305 -27.95 13.99 -17.81
N VAL A 306 -27.61 12.71 -17.93
CA VAL A 306 -26.27 12.28 -18.34
C VAL A 306 -26.01 12.60 -19.82
N TYR A 307 -26.97 12.31 -20.69
CA TYR A 307 -26.89 12.65 -22.11
C TYR A 307 -26.82 14.16 -22.32
N GLY A 308 -27.64 14.93 -21.60
CA GLY A 308 -27.62 16.39 -21.59
C GLY A 308 -26.28 16.94 -21.14
N PHE A 309 -25.70 16.39 -20.07
CA PHE A 309 -24.37 16.78 -19.59
C PHE A 309 -23.30 16.59 -20.68
N PHE A 310 -23.28 15.44 -21.36
CA PHE A 310 -22.28 15.20 -22.41
C PHE A 310 -22.56 15.97 -23.70
N SER A 311 -23.81 16.11 -24.11
CA SER A 311 -24.20 16.83 -25.34
C SER A 311 -24.10 18.36 -25.21
N ALA A 312 -24.27 18.91 -24.01
CA ALA A 312 -24.11 20.33 -23.73
C ALA A 312 -22.64 20.75 -23.45
N GLY A 313 -21.68 19.84 -23.68
CA GLY A 313 -20.26 20.14 -23.49
C GLY A 313 -19.79 20.10 -22.04
N GLY A 314 -20.42 19.31 -21.17
CA GLY A 314 -20.03 19.17 -19.76
C GLY A 314 -18.59 18.71 -19.55
N VAL A 315 -18.02 17.92 -20.47
CA VAL A 315 -16.58 17.60 -20.47
C VAL A 315 -15.74 18.85 -20.75
N GLY A 316 -16.21 19.75 -21.61
CA GLY A 316 -15.60 21.07 -21.82
C GLY A 316 -15.61 21.94 -20.56
N ALA A 317 -16.74 21.96 -19.83
CA ALA A 317 -16.83 22.66 -18.56
C ALA A 317 -15.92 22.05 -17.47
N ILE A 318 -15.79 20.72 -17.43
CA ILE A 318 -14.79 20.04 -16.58
C ILE A 318 -13.37 20.47 -16.97
N ASN A 319 -13.09 20.52 -18.28
CA ASN A 319 -11.77 20.91 -18.78
C ASN A 319 -11.45 22.39 -18.49
N GLU A 320 -12.45 23.27 -18.52
CA GLU A 320 -12.34 24.67 -18.10
C GLU A 320 -12.15 24.81 -16.58
N GLY A 321 -12.79 23.95 -15.78
CA GLY A 321 -12.52 23.88 -14.34
C GLY A 321 -11.13 23.32 -14.03
N LEU A 322 -10.67 22.32 -14.79
CA LEU A 322 -9.33 21.75 -14.66
C LEU A 322 -8.23 22.75 -15.04
N SER A 323 -8.48 23.66 -15.99
CA SER A 323 -7.50 24.70 -16.36
C SER A 323 -7.33 25.77 -15.28
N MET A 324 -8.28 25.89 -14.34
CA MET A 324 -8.16 26.73 -13.15
C MET A 324 -7.39 26.06 -12.00
N ALA A 325 -7.16 24.74 -12.06
CA ALA A 325 -6.41 24.02 -11.05
C ALA A 325 -4.89 24.27 -11.19
N PRO A 326 -4.12 24.31 -10.09
CA PRO A 326 -2.66 24.42 -10.16
C PRO A 326 -2.06 23.18 -10.84
N GLY A 327 -1.37 23.39 -11.96
CA GLY A 327 -0.76 22.34 -12.79
C GLY A 327 -1.59 22.07 -14.05
N ASP A 328 -0.94 22.12 -15.22
CA ASP A 328 -1.57 21.79 -16.50
C ASP A 328 -1.84 20.27 -16.58
N LEU A 329 -2.97 19.86 -16.02
CA LEU A 329 -3.49 18.49 -16.12
C LEU A 329 -3.97 18.17 -17.55
N GLY A 330 -4.14 19.20 -18.39
CA GLY A 330 -4.70 19.11 -19.74
C GLY A 330 -6.18 18.73 -19.77
N PRO A 331 -6.91 19.02 -20.87
CA PRO A 331 -8.28 18.55 -21.05
C PRO A 331 -8.38 17.02 -21.02
N VAL A 332 -9.33 16.55 -20.23
CA VAL A 332 -9.84 15.17 -20.24
C VAL A 332 -10.39 14.89 -21.65
N PRO A 333 -10.02 13.75 -22.26
CA PRO A 333 -10.55 13.38 -23.57
C PRO A 333 -12.07 13.21 -23.50
N THR A 334 -12.77 13.63 -24.56
CA THR A 334 -14.21 13.40 -24.64
C THR A 334 -14.50 11.90 -24.75
N ILE A 335 -15.66 11.48 -24.25
CA ILE A 335 -16.03 10.05 -24.23
C ILE A 335 -16.08 9.47 -25.65
N GLY A 336 -16.43 10.30 -26.64
CA GLY A 336 -16.36 9.91 -28.06
C GLY A 336 -14.93 9.53 -28.49
N ALA A 337 -13.95 10.38 -28.17
CA ALA A 337 -12.55 10.10 -28.44
C ALA A 337 -12.04 8.86 -27.70
N ALA A 338 -12.45 8.68 -26.43
CA ALA A 338 -12.02 7.53 -25.62
C ALA A 338 -12.58 6.19 -26.11
N LEU A 339 -13.82 6.18 -26.63
CA LEU A 339 -14.48 4.97 -27.15
C LEU A 339 -14.28 4.77 -28.67
N GLY A 340 -13.67 5.73 -29.38
CA GLY A 340 -13.57 5.71 -30.84
C GLY A 340 -14.93 5.80 -31.54
N LEU A 341 -15.93 6.38 -30.87
CA LEU A 341 -17.31 6.53 -31.37
C LEU A 341 -17.65 8.01 -31.54
N PRO A 342 -18.60 8.36 -32.42
CA PRO A 342 -19.16 9.71 -32.46
C PRO A 342 -19.66 10.12 -31.06
N GLU A 343 -19.40 11.36 -30.62
CA GLU A 343 -19.69 11.80 -29.25
C GLU A 343 -21.16 11.60 -28.85
N SER A 344 -22.10 11.78 -29.78
CA SER A 344 -23.52 11.54 -29.53
C SER A 344 -23.84 10.08 -29.22
N GLN A 345 -23.16 9.13 -29.87
CA GLN A 345 -23.34 7.70 -29.64
C GLN A 345 -22.67 7.26 -28.34
N ALA A 346 -21.46 7.79 -28.07
CA ALA A 346 -20.74 7.54 -26.84
C ALA A 346 -21.51 8.06 -25.61
N ALA A 347 -22.03 9.29 -25.70
CA ALA A 347 -22.87 9.90 -24.67
C ALA A 347 -24.15 9.09 -24.41
N ALA A 348 -24.82 8.64 -25.48
CA ALA A 348 -26.03 7.81 -25.36
C ALA A 348 -25.72 6.47 -24.70
N LEU A 349 -24.58 5.84 -25.01
CA LEU A 349 -24.18 4.57 -24.43
C LEU A 349 -23.91 4.70 -22.92
N VAL A 350 -23.15 5.73 -22.51
CA VAL A 350 -22.88 6.00 -21.09
C VAL A 350 -24.15 6.37 -20.34
N ALA A 351 -25.00 7.23 -20.92
CA ALA A 351 -26.30 7.58 -20.37
C ALA A 351 -27.20 6.36 -20.19
N GLY A 352 -27.19 5.43 -21.15
CA GLY A 352 -27.91 4.16 -21.07
C GLY A 352 -27.44 3.29 -19.91
N VAL A 353 -26.13 3.11 -19.75
CA VAL A 353 -25.55 2.34 -18.63
C VAL A 353 -25.92 2.97 -17.28
N VAL A 354 -25.78 4.29 -17.16
CA VAL A 354 -26.12 5.01 -15.91
C VAL A 354 -27.62 4.94 -15.62
N ALA A 355 -28.47 5.03 -16.65
CA ALA A 355 -29.92 4.87 -16.50
C ALA A 355 -30.29 3.48 -16.00
N VAL A 356 -29.69 2.42 -16.55
CA VAL A 356 -29.90 1.04 -16.07
C VAL A 356 -29.45 0.89 -14.62
N MET A 357 -28.29 1.43 -14.26
CA MET A 357 -27.80 1.42 -12.87
C MET A 357 -28.73 2.19 -11.93
N ALA A 358 -29.22 3.37 -12.33
CA ALA A 358 -30.14 4.19 -11.54
C ALA A 358 -31.48 3.46 -11.33
N VAL A 359 -32.02 2.82 -12.37
CA VAL A 359 -33.22 1.98 -12.28
C VAL A 359 -32.99 0.81 -11.33
N ALA A 360 -31.85 0.14 -11.41
CA ALA A 360 -31.52 -0.96 -10.50
C ALA A 360 -31.44 -0.49 -9.03
N ILE A 361 -30.83 0.68 -8.78
CA ILE A 361 -30.74 1.28 -7.43
C ILE A 361 -32.12 1.67 -6.90
N VAL A 362 -32.93 2.37 -7.71
CA VAL A 362 -34.26 2.83 -7.30
C VAL A 362 -35.21 1.65 -7.12
N GLY A 363 -35.22 0.70 -8.06
CA GLY A 363 -36.00 -0.53 -7.95
C GLY A 363 -35.63 -1.31 -6.70
N PHE A 364 -34.34 -1.43 -6.39
CA PHE A 364 -33.90 -2.04 -5.14
C PHE A 364 -34.41 -1.27 -3.90
N ARG A 365 -34.30 0.06 -3.88
CA ARG A 365 -34.80 0.86 -2.75
C ARG A 365 -36.31 0.72 -2.55
N LEU A 366 -37.08 0.65 -3.62
CA LEU A 366 -38.53 0.46 -3.55
C LEU A 366 -38.87 -0.89 -2.92
N VAL A 367 -38.21 -1.97 -3.37
CA VAL A 367 -38.37 -3.31 -2.79
C VAL A 367 -37.94 -3.32 -1.32
N ALA A 368 -36.78 -2.75 -1.00
CA ALA A 368 -36.29 -2.68 0.38
C ALA A 368 -37.21 -1.88 1.30
N SER A 369 -37.81 -0.78 0.82
CA SER A 369 -38.77 0.00 1.60
C SER A 369 -40.06 -0.77 1.91
N GLN A 370 -40.53 -1.62 0.99
CA GLN A 370 -41.70 -2.46 1.25
C GLN A 370 -41.39 -3.57 2.26
N VAL A 371 -40.24 -4.23 2.12
CA VAL A 371 -39.78 -5.22 3.09
C VAL A 371 -39.72 -4.63 4.49
N GLN A 372 -39.20 -3.41 4.63
CA GLN A 372 -39.09 -2.76 5.94
C GLN A 372 -40.44 -2.29 6.48
N GLN A 373 -41.38 -1.90 5.61
CA GLN A 373 -42.76 -1.61 6.01
C GLN A 373 -43.49 -2.86 6.49
N GLU A 374 -43.39 -3.98 5.76
CA GLU A 374 -43.99 -5.25 6.19
C GLU A 374 -43.36 -5.79 7.46
N ALA A 375 -42.05 -5.68 7.61
CA ALA A 375 -41.36 -6.05 8.86
C ALA A 375 -41.80 -5.15 10.04
N GLY A 376 -41.94 -3.84 9.81
CA GLY A 376 -42.46 -2.91 10.82
C GLY A 376 -43.93 -3.15 11.17
N LEU A 377 -44.76 -3.53 10.19
CA LEU A 377 -46.17 -3.89 10.40
C LEU A 377 -46.33 -5.23 11.12
N ALA A 378 -45.44 -6.20 10.86
CA ALA A 378 -45.38 -7.46 11.58
C ALA A 378 -44.94 -7.26 13.04
N MET A 379 -43.96 -6.39 13.27
CA MET A 379 -43.57 -5.98 14.63
C MET A 379 -44.65 -5.15 15.34
N ALA A 380 -45.48 -4.40 14.61
CA ALA A 380 -46.59 -3.66 15.20
C ALA A 380 -47.83 -4.53 15.49
N THR A 381 -47.97 -5.68 14.81
CA THR A 381 -49.06 -6.66 15.08
C THR A 381 -48.69 -7.67 16.16
N MET A 382 -47.40 -7.95 16.37
CA MET A 382 -46.92 -8.54 17.63
C MET A 382 -47.00 -7.45 18.70
N GLY A 383 -47.98 -7.51 19.59
CA GLY A 383 -48.11 -6.55 20.70
C GLY A 383 -46.84 -6.48 21.57
N ASP A 384 -46.75 -5.48 22.44
CA ASP A 384 -45.62 -5.32 23.36
C ASP A 384 -45.35 -6.63 24.14
N PRO A 385 -44.19 -7.29 23.93
CA PRO A 385 -43.87 -8.55 24.60
C PRO A 385 -43.84 -8.44 26.12
N SER A 386 -43.59 -7.24 26.66
CA SER A 386 -43.56 -6.97 28.10
C SER A 386 -44.95 -6.78 28.72
N ALA A 387 -45.98 -6.57 27.91
CA ALA A 387 -47.36 -6.33 28.36
C ALA A 387 -48.20 -7.63 28.46
N ILE A 388 -47.57 -8.80 28.38
CA ILE A 388 -48.26 -10.10 28.48
C ILE A 388 -48.61 -10.37 29.94
N ASP A 389 -49.90 -10.52 30.24
CA ASP A 389 -50.40 -10.84 31.58
C ASP A 389 -50.14 -12.31 31.94
N ILE A 390 -49.07 -12.53 32.71
CA ILE A 390 -48.57 -13.87 33.10
C ILE A 390 -49.56 -14.60 34.02
N GLY A 391 -50.36 -13.87 34.81
CA GLY A 391 -51.32 -14.46 35.74
C GLY A 391 -52.40 -15.30 35.04
N ASN A 392 -52.85 -14.83 33.87
CA ASN A 392 -53.91 -15.46 33.09
C ASN A 392 -53.45 -16.58 32.14
N LEU A 393 -52.14 -16.84 32.03
CA LEU A 393 -51.60 -17.89 31.18
C LEU A 393 -51.72 -19.28 31.81
N ASP A 394 -51.89 -20.32 30.99
CA ASP A 394 -51.73 -21.70 31.43
C ASP A 394 -50.24 -22.10 31.44
N LYS A 395 -49.94 -23.33 31.91
CA LYS A 395 -48.54 -23.81 32.01
C LYS A 395 -47.82 -23.74 30.66
N ALA A 396 -48.49 -24.14 29.58
CA ALA A 396 -47.94 -24.09 28.22
C ALA A 396 -47.74 -22.64 27.73
N GLY A 397 -48.63 -21.71 28.13
CA GLY A 397 -48.49 -20.29 27.85
C GLY A 397 -47.30 -19.64 28.55
N ILE A 398 -47.00 -20.03 29.79
CA ILE A 398 -45.84 -19.54 30.55
C ILE A 398 -44.53 -20.08 29.96
N GLU A 399 -44.52 -21.34 29.51
CA GLU A 399 -43.36 -21.95 28.85
C GLU A 399 -43.05 -21.28 27.50
N ALA A 400 -44.08 -20.88 26.75
CA ALA A 400 -43.96 -20.22 25.46
C ALA A 400 -43.81 -18.69 25.54
N ALA A 401 -43.96 -18.09 26.72
CA ALA A 401 -43.93 -16.65 26.88
C ALA A 401 -42.50 -16.09 26.67
N PRO A 402 -42.36 -14.95 25.97
CA PRO A 402 -41.08 -14.30 25.74
C PRO A 402 -40.43 -13.85 27.07
N PRO A 403 -39.09 -13.96 27.21
CA PRO A 403 -38.39 -13.64 28.45
C PRO A 403 -38.56 -12.17 28.88
N GLU A 404 -38.82 -11.27 27.94
CA GLU A 404 -39.09 -9.85 28.19
C GLU A 404 -40.34 -9.61 29.07
N ALA A 405 -41.31 -10.55 29.06
CA ALA A 405 -42.48 -10.48 29.94
C ALA A 405 -42.12 -10.71 31.42
N PHE A 406 -41.07 -11.49 31.70
CA PHE A 406 -40.59 -11.79 33.04
C PHE A 406 -39.52 -10.79 33.50
N GLU A 407 -38.68 -10.27 32.58
CA GLU A 407 -37.72 -9.18 32.86
C GLU A 407 -38.42 -7.91 33.36
N ALA A 408 -39.69 -7.70 33.00
CA ALA A 408 -40.48 -6.52 33.36
C ALA A 408 -41.20 -6.62 34.73
N LEU A 409 -41.28 -7.82 35.32
CA LEU A 409 -41.94 -8.03 36.61
C LEU A 409 -41.04 -7.59 37.78
N GLU A 410 -41.63 -6.90 38.76
CA GLU A 410 -40.96 -6.75 40.05
C GLU A 410 -41.08 -8.04 40.89
N GLU A 411 -40.10 -8.30 41.76
CA GLU A 411 -40.04 -9.52 42.58
C GLU A 411 -41.33 -9.76 43.37
N HIS A 412 -41.94 -8.68 43.87
CA HIS A 412 -43.20 -8.76 44.63
C HIS A 412 -44.41 -9.16 43.75
N GLU A 413 -44.41 -8.79 42.47
CA GLU A 413 -45.47 -9.13 41.50
C GLU A 413 -45.29 -10.58 41.02
N ALA A 414 -44.06 -11.00 40.73
CA ALA A 414 -43.74 -12.40 40.42
C ALA A 414 -44.19 -13.33 41.57
N MET A 415 -43.86 -12.98 42.81
CA MET A 415 -44.28 -13.73 43.99
C MET A 415 -45.80 -13.69 44.22
N ALA A 416 -46.49 -12.62 43.83
CA ALA A 416 -47.96 -12.55 43.88
C ALA A 416 -48.59 -13.57 42.92
N HIS A 417 -48.08 -13.68 41.68
CA HIS A 417 -48.55 -14.66 40.70
C HIS A 417 -48.23 -16.12 41.09
N VAL A 418 -47.09 -16.35 41.73
CA VAL A 418 -46.73 -17.66 42.31
C VAL A 418 -47.69 -18.05 43.42
N ASN A 419 -47.99 -17.14 44.35
CA ASN A 419 -48.93 -17.38 45.44
C ASN A 419 -50.37 -17.61 44.93
N GLU A 420 -50.78 -16.89 43.88
CA GLU A 420 -52.08 -17.08 43.22
C GLU A 420 -52.16 -18.46 42.54
N ALA A 421 -51.09 -18.89 41.85
CA ALA A 421 -51.02 -20.21 41.23
C ALA A 421 -51.07 -21.35 42.28
N ILE A 422 -50.40 -21.19 43.41
CA ILE A 422 -50.47 -22.12 44.55
C ILE A 422 -51.87 -22.13 45.17
N GLY A 423 -52.49 -20.95 45.38
CA GLY A 423 -53.84 -20.81 45.91
C GLY A 423 -54.91 -21.48 45.05
N ASN A 424 -54.68 -21.54 43.74
CA ASN A 424 -55.51 -22.24 42.77
C ASN A 424 -55.17 -23.74 42.61
N GLY A 425 -54.26 -24.28 43.42
CA GLY A 425 -53.88 -25.70 43.44
C GLY A 425 -52.96 -26.14 42.29
N ASN A 426 -52.30 -25.20 41.62
CA ASN A 426 -51.50 -25.42 40.41
C ASN A 426 -50.00 -25.24 40.70
N THR A 427 -49.44 -26.16 41.50
CA THR A 427 -48.04 -26.09 41.99
C THR A 427 -47.01 -26.07 40.85
N ASP A 428 -47.24 -26.85 39.81
CA ASP A 428 -46.42 -26.90 38.59
C ASP A 428 -46.32 -25.56 37.86
N LYS A 429 -47.39 -24.75 37.90
CA LYS A 429 -47.42 -23.41 37.28
C LYS A 429 -46.60 -22.44 38.11
N ALA A 430 -46.67 -22.55 39.44
CA ALA A 430 -45.96 -21.70 40.37
C ALA A 430 -44.43 -21.90 40.28
N GLU A 431 -43.98 -23.16 40.18
CA GLU A 431 -42.56 -23.52 39.98
C GLU A 431 -42.03 -22.96 38.65
N LEU A 432 -42.80 -23.14 37.56
CA LEU A 432 -42.40 -22.65 36.24
C LEU A 432 -42.32 -21.11 36.16
N ILE A 433 -43.20 -20.39 36.88
CA ILE A 433 -43.13 -18.92 36.94
C ILE A 433 -41.84 -18.46 37.65
N LEU A 434 -41.47 -19.12 38.75
CA LEU A 434 -40.22 -18.83 39.48
C LEU A 434 -38.99 -19.10 38.62
N ASP A 435 -38.91 -20.29 38.01
CA ASP A 435 -37.77 -20.68 37.17
C ASP A 435 -37.56 -19.70 36.01
N ARG A 436 -38.64 -19.26 35.36
CA ARG A 436 -38.59 -18.31 34.23
C ARG A 436 -38.26 -16.90 34.68
N TYR A 437 -38.71 -16.50 35.87
CA TYR A 437 -38.37 -15.20 36.47
C TYR A 437 -36.89 -15.13 36.83
N ASP A 438 -36.35 -16.18 37.47
CA ASP A 438 -34.94 -16.25 37.85
C ASP A 438 -34.03 -16.27 36.61
N GLU A 439 -34.37 -17.06 35.59
CA GLU A 439 -33.66 -17.08 34.30
C GLU A 439 -33.64 -15.69 33.62
N ALA A 440 -34.77 -14.99 33.66
CA ALA A 440 -34.89 -13.65 33.07
C ALA A 440 -34.05 -12.61 33.83
N ASN A 441 -34.04 -12.67 35.16
CA ASN A 441 -33.29 -11.74 36.00
C ASN A 441 -31.76 -11.96 35.88
N GLU A 442 -31.30 -13.22 35.83
CA GLU A 442 -29.90 -13.54 35.54
C GLU A 442 -29.47 -13.05 34.15
N ARG A 443 -30.35 -13.15 33.16
CA ARG A 443 -30.09 -12.66 31.79
C ARG A 443 -30.00 -11.14 31.74
N ALA A 444 -30.85 -10.43 32.49
CA ALA A 444 -30.83 -8.98 32.60
C ALA A 444 -29.57 -8.47 33.31
N GLN A 445 -29.14 -9.13 34.39
CA GLN A 445 -27.89 -8.83 35.10
C GLN A 445 -26.66 -9.04 34.21
N ASN A 446 -26.55 -10.19 33.54
CA ASN A 446 -25.44 -10.44 32.60
C ASN A 446 -25.37 -9.42 31.45
N ARG A 447 -26.53 -8.89 31.01
CA ARG A 447 -26.60 -7.84 29.99
C ARG A 447 -26.15 -6.48 30.52
N GLN A 448 -26.44 -6.16 31.79
CA GLN A 448 -25.93 -4.98 32.48
C GLN A 448 -24.42 -5.06 32.73
N ASP A 449 -23.92 -6.23 33.14
CA ASP A 449 -22.48 -6.43 33.36
C ASP A 449 -21.69 -6.32 32.04
N ALA A 450 -22.21 -6.91 30.95
CA ALA A 450 -21.60 -6.78 29.62
C ALA A 450 -21.65 -5.34 29.05
N THR A 451 -22.58 -4.50 29.51
CA THR A 451 -22.65 -3.09 29.11
C THR A 451 -21.85 -2.16 30.02
N ALA A 452 -21.64 -2.54 31.28
CA ALA A 452 -20.74 -1.85 32.20
C ALA A 452 -19.26 -2.10 31.83
N GLU A 453 -18.91 -3.30 31.37
CA GLU A 453 -17.56 -3.61 30.87
C GLU A 453 -17.30 -3.06 29.44
N GLY A 454 -18.35 -2.71 28.69
CA GLY A 454 -18.25 -2.11 27.35
C GLY A 454 -17.94 -0.60 27.32
N GLY A 455 -17.69 0.02 28.48
CA GLY A 455 -17.43 1.46 28.63
C GLY A 455 -15.97 1.90 28.44
N GLU A 456 -15.02 0.96 28.41
CA GLU A 456 -13.61 1.24 28.11
C GLU A 456 -13.19 0.54 26.81
N GLU A 457 -12.60 1.32 25.91
CA GLU A 457 -12.18 0.90 24.56
C GLU A 457 -11.27 -0.33 24.59
N GLY A 458 -11.58 -1.37 23.81
CA GLY A 458 -10.59 -2.40 23.49
C GLY A 458 -11.12 -3.71 22.91
N ASP A 459 -11.29 -3.74 21.59
CA ASP A 459 -11.42 -4.93 20.74
C ASP A 459 -10.38 -6.03 21.11
N SER A 460 -10.78 -7.04 21.87
CA SER A 460 -10.12 -8.34 21.86
C SER A 460 -11.11 -9.44 22.23
N GLY A 461 -11.28 -10.40 21.31
CA GLY A 461 -12.16 -11.54 21.51
C GLY A 461 -11.70 -12.47 22.63
N VAL A 462 -12.65 -13.26 23.12
CA VAL A 462 -12.64 -14.32 24.15
C VAL A 462 -11.52 -15.40 24.01
N VAL A 463 -10.57 -15.22 23.11
CA VAL A 463 -9.39 -16.09 22.93
C VAL A 463 -8.13 -15.48 23.58
N SER A 464 -8.18 -14.24 24.07
CA SER A 464 -7.04 -13.60 24.74
C SER A 464 -6.95 -13.92 26.24
N GLU A 465 -8.07 -14.21 26.91
CA GLU A 465 -8.10 -14.29 28.38
C GLU A 465 -7.24 -15.45 28.94
N THR A 466 -7.22 -16.58 28.23
CA THR A 466 -6.35 -17.73 28.61
C THR A 466 -4.89 -17.53 28.23
N ALA A 467 -4.58 -16.66 27.27
CA ALA A 467 -3.21 -16.34 26.90
C ALA A 467 -2.62 -15.26 27.82
N THR A 468 -3.45 -14.35 28.31
CA THR A 468 -3.02 -13.22 29.16
C THR A 468 -2.71 -13.72 30.58
N GLY A 469 -3.54 -14.59 31.17
CA GLY A 469 -3.28 -15.17 32.48
C GLY A 469 -2.10 -16.16 32.52
N VAL A 470 -1.73 -16.76 31.38
CA VAL A 470 -0.53 -17.60 31.30
C VAL A 470 0.73 -16.77 31.14
N VAL A 471 0.67 -15.62 30.46
CA VAL A 471 1.82 -14.72 30.29
C VAL A 471 2.10 -13.93 31.57
N ASP A 472 1.06 -13.55 32.32
CA ASP A 472 1.18 -12.80 33.58
C ASP A 472 1.88 -13.61 34.68
N ALA A 473 1.61 -14.93 34.74
CA ALA A 473 2.26 -15.86 35.66
C ALA A 473 3.75 -16.13 35.36
N PHE A 474 4.25 -15.72 34.18
CA PHE A 474 5.67 -15.78 33.83
C PHE A 474 6.38 -14.42 33.94
N THR A 475 5.69 -13.38 34.40
CA THR A 475 6.26 -12.02 34.55
C THR A 475 6.33 -11.51 35.99
N GLU A 476 5.85 -12.27 36.97
CA GLU A 476 5.92 -11.89 38.40
C GLU A 476 7.19 -12.34 39.14
N GLU A 477 8.09 -13.12 38.52
CA GLU A 477 9.43 -13.31 39.11
C GLU A 477 10.31 -12.11 38.77
N GLU A 478 10.64 -11.34 39.81
CA GLU A 478 11.60 -10.24 39.85
C GLU A 478 12.74 -10.42 38.83
N THR A 479 12.56 -9.84 37.65
CA THR A 479 13.66 -9.63 36.71
C THR A 479 14.37 -8.37 37.18
N THR A 480 15.38 -8.56 38.03
CA THR A 480 16.30 -7.51 38.47
C THR A 480 16.81 -6.71 37.28
N GLU A 481 16.90 -5.40 37.47
CA GLU A 481 17.21 -4.28 36.57
C GLU A 481 18.34 -4.46 35.53
N ASP A 482 19.12 -5.55 35.58
CA ASP A 482 20.42 -5.67 34.92
C ASP A 482 20.56 -6.72 33.80
N ASP A 483 19.58 -7.58 33.48
CA ASP A 483 19.82 -8.59 32.45
C ASP A 483 18.69 -8.74 31.42
N ILE A 484 19.00 -8.27 30.19
CA ILE A 484 18.31 -8.56 28.92
C ILE A 484 16.98 -7.80 28.71
N GLY A 485 16.97 -6.48 28.92
CA GLY A 485 15.82 -5.64 28.55
C GLY A 485 16.05 -4.12 28.52
N GLY A 486 17.08 -3.62 29.23
CA GLY A 486 17.32 -2.18 29.42
C GLY A 486 17.41 -1.35 28.14
N TYR A 487 18.07 -1.85 27.09
CA TYR A 487 18.20 -1.11 25.83
C TYR A 487 16.86 -0.82 25.14
N MET A 488 15.87 -1.71 25.29
CA MET A 488 14.54 -1.51 24.72
C MET A 488 13.78 -0.42 25.49
N TYR A 489 13.93 -0.38 26.81
CA TYR A 489 13.38 0.69 27.66
C TYR A 489 14.06 2.03 27.38
N ASP A 490 15.38 2.05 27.20
CA ASP A 490 16.14 3.25 26.85
C ASP A 490 15.72 3.79 25.48
N LEU A 491 15.58 2.91 24.48
CA LEU A 491 15.09 3.28 23.15
C LEU A 491 13.65 3.79 23.21
N ARG A 492 12.77 3.15 23.97
CA ARG A 492 11.39 3.60 24.15
C ARG A 492 11.34 5.00 24.77
N PHE A 493 12.13 5.25 25.80
CA PHE A 493 12.22 6.57 26.45
C PHE A 493 12.73 7.66 25.48
N ILE A 494 13.76 7.34 24.68
CA ILE A 494 14.26 8.26 23.64
C ILE A 494 13.20 8.52 22.57
N LEU A 495 12.49 7.48 22.13
CA LEU A 495 11.41 7.59 21.16
C LEU A 495 10.23 8.40 21.70
N GLU A 496 9.90 8.26 22.99
CA GLU A 496 8.83 9.01 23.65
C GLU A 496 9.12 10.52 23.72
N SER A 497 10.40 10.88 23.96
CA SER A 497 10.84 12.27 23.83
C SER A 497 10.58 12.81 22.41
N LEU A 498 10.88 12.02 21.38
CA LEU A 498 10.63 12.38 19.98
C LEU A 498 9.15 12.47 19.64
N THR A 499 8.33 11.49 20.06
CA THR A 499 6.88 11.48 19.76
C THR A 499 6.19 12.71 20.36
N SER A 500 6.57 13.12 21.57
CA SER A 500 6.04 14.34 22.21
C SER A 500 6.30 15.62 21.41
N LYS A 501 7.34 15.65 20.56
CA LYS A 501 7.73 16.78 19.70
C LYS A 501 7.55 16.49 18.21
N ALA A 502 7.00 15.34 17.84
CA ALA A 502 6.89 14.88 16.46
C ALA A 502 6.12 15.89 15.61
N PHE A 503 5.06 16.51 16.15
CA PHE A 503 4.30 17.53 15.42
C PHE A 503 5.19 18.69 14.91
N ARG A 504 6.13 19.18 15.72
CA ARG A 504 7.03 20.28 15.31
C ARG A 504 8.05 19.81 14.29
N LEU A 505 8.61 18.61 14.49
CA LEU A 505 9.58 18.02 13.57
C LEU A 505 8.96 17.76 12.21
N VAL A 506 7.77 17.16 12.19
CA VAL A 506 6.99 16.91 10.97
C VAL A 506 6.55 18.23 10.32
N ALA A 507 6.13 19.24 11.09
CA ALA A 507 5.77 20.53 10.54
C ALA A 507 6.95 21.21 9.81
N VAL A 508 8.14 21.22 10.41
CA VAL A 508 9.35 21.75 9.75
C VAL A 508 9.73 20.91 8.54
N PHE A 509 9.69 19.58 8.67
CA PHE A 509 9.93 18.66 7.56
C PHE A 509 9.03 18.97 6.37
N MET A 510 7.72 19.05 6.61
CA MET A 510 6.72 19.31 5.59
C MET A 510 6.83 20.72 5.02
N ALA A 511 7.15 21.72 5.84
CA ALA A 511 7.34 23.10 5.36
C ALA A 511 8.54 23.21 4.41
N VAL A 512 9.68 22.60 4.76
CA VAL A 512 10.87 22.59 3.91
C VAL A 512 10.62 21.76 2.66
N LEU A 513 10.05 20.57 2.79
CA LEU A 513 9.73 19.69 1.67
C LEU A 513 8.77 20.38 0.68
N ALA A 514 7.66 20.94 1.17
CA ALA A 514 6.69 21.62 0.34
C ALA A 514 7.27 22.90 -0.29
N GLY A 515 8.03 23.68 0.47
CA GLY A 515 8.66 24.91 -0.02
C GLY A 515 9.69 24.64 -1.12
N SER A 516 10.61 23.70 -0.91
CA SER A 516 11.62 23.35 -1.91
C SER A 516 11.00 22.64 -3.11
N PHE A 517 10.02 21.75 -2.89
CA PHE A 517 9.33 21.07 -3.98
C PHE A 517 8.55 22.07 -4.83
N MET A 518 7.78 22.97 -4.21
CA MET A 518 6.99 23.97 -4.95
C MET A 518 7.90 24.88 -5.79
N TYR A 519 9.05 25.29 -5.25
CA TYR A 519 10.03 26.09 -5.99
C TYR A 519 10.61 25.33 -7.20
N LEU A 520 11.00 24.07 -7.01
CA LEU A 520 11.55 23.25 -8.10
C LEU A 520 10.48 22.97 -9.17
N TYR A 521 9.28 22.63 -8.73
CA TYR A 521 8.11 22.31 -9.55
C TYR A 521 7.62 23.52 -10.37
N SER A 522 7.60 24.72 -9.78
CA SER A 522 7.12 25.94 -10.47
C SER A 522 8.07 26.48 -11.55
N GLY A 523 9.19 25.79 -11.81
CA GLY A 523 10.16 26.18 -12.84
C GLY A 523 11.58 26.42 -12.32
N GLY A 524 11.82 26.32 -11.00
CA GLY A 524 13.15 26.52 -10.42
C GLY A 524 14.20 25.56 -10.96
N ILE A 525 13.83 24.33 -11.33
CA ILE A 525 14.75 23.39 -11.98
C ILE A 525 15.17 23.86 -13.39
N GLY A 526 14.26 24.52 -14.10
CA GLY A 526 14.53 25.11 -15.41
C GLY A 526 15.49 26.29 -15.30
N ASP A 527 15.36 27.12 -14.27
CA ASP A 527 16.32 28.19 -13.95
C ASP A 527 17.70 27.64 -13.64
N ILE A 528 17.79 26.64 -12.77
CA ILE A 528 19.05 25.97 -12.41
C ILE A 528 19.71 25.38 -13.65
N ARG A 529 18.94 24.72 -14.52
CA ARG A 529 19.47 24.16 -15.77
C ARG A 529 19.97 25.27 -16.69
N ARG A 530 19.17 26.31 -16.95
CA ARG A 530 19.55 27.40 -17.86
C ARG A 530 20.82 28.10 -17.40
N ASP A 531 20.92 28.42 -16.11
CA ASP A 531 22.12 29.06 -15.56
C ASP A 531 23.33 28.11 -15.58
N PHE A 532 23.11 26.83 -15.31
CA PHE A 532 24.18 25.83 -15.38
C PHE A 532 24.72 25.65 -16.80
N LEU A 533 23.84 25.51 -17.79
CA LEU A 533 24.23 25.36 -19.20
C LEU A 533 25.02 26.57 -19.71
N ARG A 534 24.70 27.79 -19.25
CA ARG A 534 25.47 29.00 -19.57
C ARG A 534 26.91 28.98 -19.04
N ARG A 535 27.18 28.20 -17.99
CA ARG A 535 28.52 28.08 -17.37
C ARG A 535 29.38 26.99 -18.01
N LEU A 536 28.81 26.16 -18.88
CA LEU A 536 29.59 25.20 -19.67
C LEU A 536 30.28 25.95 -20.83
N PRO A 537 31.50 25.55 -21.24
CA PRO A 537 32.18 26.16 -22.38
C PRO A 537 31.41 25.92 -23.70
N ALA A 538 31.19 27.00 -24.47
CA ALA A 538 30.33 27.03 -25.67
C ALA A 538 30.74 26.02 -26.77
N ASP A 539 32.02 25.65 -26.84
CA ASP A 539 32.57 24.76 -27.88
C ASP A 539 32.13 23.29 -27.75
N LYS A 540 31.33 22.96 -26.72
CA LYS A 540 30.87 21.60 -26.41
C LYS A 540 29.35 21.47 -26.22
N ILE A 541 28.60 22.54 -26.52
CA ILE A 541 27.17 22.67 -26.15
C ILE A 541 26.21 22.17 -27.23
N ASP A 542 26.68 21.89 -28.44
CA ASP A 542 25.75 21.69 -29.56
C ASP A 542 24.90 20.40 -29.50
N GLN A 543 25.06 19.53 -28.48
CA GLN A 543 24.29 18.27 -28.36
C GLN A 543 24.01 17.82 -26.92
N GLY A 544 24.10 18.72 -25.93
CA GLY A 544 23.90 18.37 -24.51
C GLY A 544 22.43 18.31 -24.07
N ASP A 545 21.54 17.64 -24.81
CA ASP A 545 20.15 17.48 -24.37
C ASP A 545 20.10 16.64 -23.09
N ILE A 546 19.54 17.23 -22.03
CA ILE A 546 19.22 16.48 -20.82
C ILE A 546 17.92 15.72 -21.08
N ALA A 547 18.10 14.44 -21.38
CA ALA A 547 17.05 13.49 -21.71
C ALA A 547 16.35 12.97 -20.45
N VAL A 548 15.02 12.99 -20.46
CA VAL A 548 14.17 12.30 -19.50
C VAL A 548 13.82 10.92 -20.05
N LEU A 549 14.40 9.85 -19.49
CA LEU A 549 14.18 8.49 -19.98
C LEU A 549 12.88 7.87 -19.49
N HIS A 550 12.37 8.36 -18.37
CA HIS A 550 11.11 7.93 -17.79
C HIS A 550 10.19 9.13 -17.53
N PRO A 551 8.89 9.08 -17.88
CA PRO A 551 7.93 10.20 -17.71
C PRO A 551 7.95 10.88 -16.34
N VAL A 552 8.11 10.11 -15.26
CA VAL A 552 8.14 10.64 -13.88
C VAL A 552 9.54 11.03 -13.37
N GLU A 553 10.59 10.86 -14.16
CA GLU A 553 11.98 10.86 -13.66
C GLU A 553 12.37 12.18 -12.99
N HIS A 554 12.01 13.31 -13.61
CA HIS A 554 12.32 14.63 -13.06
C HIS A 554 11.47 14.96 -11.84
N LEU A 555 10.19 14.60 -11.83
CA LEU A 555 9.31 14.74 -10.66
C LEU A 555 9.85 13.96 -9.45
N VAL A 556 10.20 12.68 -9.65
CA VAL A 556 10.80 11.86 -8.60
C VAL A 556 12.10 12.49 -8.10
N PHE A 557 12.90 13.04 -9.00
CA PHE A 557 14.13 13.74 -8.64
C PHE A 557 13.86 14.97 -7.77
N GLU A 558 12.93 15.85 -8.15
CA GLU A 558 12.54 17.05 -7.38
C GLU A 558 12.06 16.68 -5.97
N ILE A 559 11.26 15.62 -5.85
CA ILE A 559 10.77 15.12 -4.56
C ILE A 559 11.90 14.55 -3.72
N LYS A 560 12.81 13.77 -4.30
CA LYS A 560 13.96 13.20 -3.57
C LYS A 560 14.89 14.29 -3.06
N VAL A 561 15.18 15.31 -3.88
CA VAL A 561 16.00 16.46 -3.47
C VAL A 561 15.31 17.24 -2.36
N SER A 562 14.00 17.49 -2.48
CA SER A 562 13.21 18.19 -1.47
C SER A 562 13.15 17.43 -0.14
N ALA A 563 12.93 16.12 -0.20
CA ALA A 563 12.95 15.25 0.97
C ALA A 563 14.33 15.21 1.63
N LEU A 564 15.41 15.17 0.86
CA LEU A 564 16.78 15.22 1.39
C LEU A 564 17.03 16.56 2.12
N LEU A 565 16.64 17.69 1.52
CA LEU A 565 16.75 19.01 2.16
C LEU A 565 15.91 19.09 3.45
N ALA A 566 14.71 18.51 3.45
CA ALA A 566 13.86 18.45 4.63
C ALA A 566 14.47 17.58 5.74
N VAL A 567 15.05 16.42 5.41
CA VAL A 567 15.78 15.59 6.38
C VAL A 567 16.94 16.37 6.98
N VAL A 568 17.74 17.03 6.15
CA VAL A 568 18.91 17.81 6.58
C VAL A 568 18.49 18.98 7.48
N ALA A 569 17.38 19.67 7.18
CA ALA A 569 16.86 20.75 7.99
C ALA A 569 16.35 20.28 9.36
N VAL A 570 15.80 19.06 9.43
CA VAL A 570 15.20 18.49 10.64
C VAL A 570 16.23 17.77 11.52
N LEU A 571 17.32 17.26 10.93
CA LEU A 571 18.36 16.51 11.64
C LEU A 571 18.92 17.24 12.89
N PRO A 572 19.28 18.54 12.85
CA PRO A 572 19.72 19.26 14.04
C PRO A 572 18.65 19.36 15.14
N LEU A 573 17.38 19.50 14.75
CA LEU A 573 16.25 19.56 15.68
C LEU A 573 15.99 18.22 16.35
N VAL A 574 16.08 17.12 15.59
CA VAL A 574 15.98 15.76 16.10
C VAL A 574 17.05 15.53 17.16
N LEU A 575 18.32 15.83 16.83
CA LEU A 575 19.43 15.69 17.78
C LEU A 575 19.22 16.58 19.01
N TYR A 576 18.74 17.82 18.82
CA TYR A 576 18.48 18.75 19.92
C TYR A 576 17.40 18.25 20.90
N TYR A 577 16.30 17.67 20.40
CA TYR A 577 15.22 17.16 21.25
C TYR A 577 15.55 15.82 21.91
N VAL A 578 16.35 14.98 21.23
CA VAL A 578 16.81 13.69 21.76
C VAL A 578 17.92 13.88 22.80
N TRP A 579 18.70 14.97 22.72
CA TRP A 579 19.88 15.17 23.55
C TRP A 579 19.66 15.05 25.07
N PRO A 580 18.59 15.62 25.68
CA PRO A 580 18.35 15.49 27.11
C PRO A 580 18.17 14.03 27.53
N ALA A 581 17.39 13.26 26.77
CA ALA A 581 17.16 11.84 27.04
C ALA A 581 18.46 11.03 26.94
N LEU A 582 19.30 11.31 25.94
CA LEU A 582 20.62 10.68 25.82
C LEU A 582 21.55 11.04 26.98
N LYS A 583 21.47 12.27 27.50
CA LYS A 583 22.31 12.74 28.60
C LYS A 583 21.90 12.10 29.93
N GLU A 584 20.61 11.94 30.17
CA GLU A 584 20.08 11.24 31.35
C GLU A 584 20.52 9.77 31.41
N ARG A 585 20.67 9.13 30.24
CA ARG A 585 21.17 7.74 30.12
C ARG A 585 22.70 7.62 30.06
N GLY A 586 23.43 8.73 30.19
CA GLY A 586 24.90 8.75 30.15
C GLY A 586 25.51 8.51 28.76
N TRP A 587 24.70 8.49 27.69
CA TRP A 587 25.16 8.28 26.31
C TRP A 587 25.65 9.58 25.65
N ALA A 588 25.25 10.74 26.19
CA ALA A 588 25.65 12.05 25.68
C ALA A 588 26.18 12.97 26.79
N ALA A 589 27.06 13.90 26.43
CA ALA A 589 27.65 14.89 27.34
C ALA A 589 27.62 16.30 26.74
N GLY A 590 27.90 17.33 27.53
CA GLY A 590 28.01 18.72 27.05
C GLY A 590 26.69 19.50 26.96
N ASP A 591 26.73 20.63 26.23
CA ASP A 591 25.62 21.57 26.08
C ASP A 591 24.83 21.32 24.78
N ARG A 592 23.52 21.04 24.90
CA ARG A 592 22.63 20.86 23.75
C ARG A 592 22.53 22.10 22.87
N ARG A 593 22.79 23.31 23.38
CA ARG A 593 22.75 24.55 22.58
C ARG A 593 23.77 24.53 21.44
N THR A 594 24.86 23.79 21.58
CA THR A 594 25.83 23.55 20.50
C THR A 594 25.17 22.92 19.26
N LEU A 595 24.15 22.08 19.43
CA LEU A 595 23.43 21.47 18.31
C LEU A 595 22.59 22.48 17.51
N LEU A 596 22.09 23.54 18.16
CA LEU A 596 21.41 24.64 17.46
C LEU A 596 22.39 25.48 16.66
N VAL A 597 23.55 25.80 17.25
CA VAL A 597 24.63 26.51 16.55
C VAL A 597 25.14 25.68 15.37
N TRP A 598 25.27 24.36 15.57
CA TRP A 598 25.62 23.41 14.52
C TRP A 598 24.55 23.32 13.42
N GLY A 599 23.26 23.35 13.78
CA GLY A 599 22.18 23.44 12.80
C GLY A 599 22.26 24.72 11.97
N GLY A 600 22.62 25.85 12.59
CA GLY A 600 22.89 27.11 11.89
C GLY A 600 24.12 27.02 10.98
N SER A 601 25.22 26.42 11.43
CA SER A 601 26.42 26.24 10.59
C SER A 601 26.16 25.30 9.42
N LEU A 602 25.37 24.24 9.61
CA LEU A 602 24.96 23.32 8.55
C LEU A 602 24.22 24.05 7.42
N VAL A 603 23.28 24.95 7.75
CA VAL A 603 22.57 25.76 6.75
C VAL A 603 23.55 26.67 6.01
N VAL A 604 24.40 27.40 6.74
CA VAL A 604 25.39 28.31 6.13
C VAL A 604 26.40 27.55 5.27
N GLY A 605 26.92 26.44 5.77
CA GLY A 605 27.90 25.57 5.10
C GLY A 605 27.32 24.96 3.83
N ILE A 606 26.08 24.48 3.89
CA ILE A 606 25.37 23.99 2.69
C ILE A 606 25.13 25.14 1.71
N SER A 607 24.67 26.31 2.13
CA SER A 607 24.43 27.43 1.20
C SER A 607 25.72 27.92 0.53
N VAL A 608 26.77 28.18 1.31
CA VAL A 608 28.07 28.66 0.82
C VAL A 608 28.76 27.57 -0.02
N GLY A 609 28.78 26.34 0.47
CA GLY A 609 29.36 25.21 -0.26
C GLY A 609 28.60 24.87 -1.53
N SER A 610 27.27 24.97 -1.53
CA SER A 610 26.47 24.81 -2.75
C SER A 610 26.75 25.92 -3.75
N TYR A 611 26.92 27.17 -3.31
CA TYR A 611 27.29 28.27 -4.18
C TYR A 611 28.67 28.06 -4.84
N ILE A 612 29.68 27.66 -4.05
CA ILE A 612 31.03 27.35 -4.55
C ILE A 612 30.98 26.14 -5.48
N GLY A 613 30.31 25.08 -5.04
CA GLY A 613 30.16 23.84 -5.79
C GLY A 613 29.47 24.08 -7.13
N TYR A 614 28.38 24.85 -7.14
CA TYR A 614 27.62 25.17 -8.34
C TYR A 614 28.38 26.10 -9.28
N SER A 615 29.15 27.05 -8.74
CA SER A 615 29.85 28.03 -9.55
C SER A 615 31.17 27.55 -10.12
N PHE A 616 31.87 26.63 -9.44
CA PHE A 616 33.23 26.23 -9.81
C PHE A 616 33.37 24.73 -9.97
N VAL A 617 32.94 23.93 -8.98
CA VAL A 617 33.21 22.48 -8.95
C VAL A 617 32.39 21.73 -9.99
N ALA A 618 31.08 21.92 -10.02
CA ALA A 618 30.17 21.22 -10.91
C ALA A 618 30.50 21.51 -12.39
N PRO A 619 30.70 22.78 -12.84
CA PRO A 619 31.10 23.05 -14.22
C PRO A 619 32.45 22.42 -14.58
N ALA A 620 33.42 22.42 -13.67
CA ALA A 620 34.75 21.83 -13.91
C ALA A 620 34.68 20.30 -14.07
N VAL A 621 34.00 19.61 -13.15
CA VAL A 621 33.82 18.14 -13.20
C VAL A 621 33.07 17.74 -14.46
N MET A 622 31.98 18.43 -14.79
CA MET A 622 31.18 18.14 -15.98
C MET A 622 31.95 18.42 -17.27
N SER A 623 32.69 19.52 -17.33
CA SER A 623 33.54 19.85 -18.49
C SER A 623 34.64 18.80 -18.70
N TRP A 624 35.21 18.29 -17.61
CA TRP A 624 36.19 17.21 -17.67
C TRP A 624 35.57 15.91 -18.18
N LEU A 625 34.44 15.47 -17.61
CA LEU A 625 33.71 14.26 -18.05
C LEU A 625 33.26 14.35 -19.52
N ALA A 626 32.74 15.51 -19.92
CA ALA A 626 32.35 15.76 -21.30
C ALA A 626 33.56 15.71 -22.24
N SER A 627 34.69 16.29 -21.82
CA SER A 627 35.92 16.26 -22.60
C SER A 627 36.43 14.85 -22.82
N ASP A 628 36.45 14.04 -21.77
CA ASP A 628 36.91 12.64 -21.84
C ASP A 628 36.04 11.83 -22.80
N ALA A 629 34.71 11.98 -22.70
CA ALA A 629 33.78 11.30 -23.59
C ALA A 629 33.91 11.71 -25.07
N ILE A 630 34.05 13.02 -25.33
CA ILE A 630 34.24 13.54 -26.70
C ILE A 630 35.57 13.05 -27.28
N ASN A 631 36.64 13.04 -26.48
CA ASN A 631 37.95 12.53 -26.90
C ASN A 631 37.89 11.02 -27.23
N ALA A 632 36.99 10.28 -26.58
CA ALA A 632 36.72 8.87 -26.88
C ALA A 632 35.73 8.67 -28.06
N HIS A 633 35.39 9.72 -28.81
CA HIS A 633 34.42 9.70 -29.91
C HIS A 633 33.01 9.21 -29.49
N MET A 634 32.62 9.44 -28.24
CA MET A 634 31.28 9.11 -27.75
C MET A 634 30.32 10.30 -27.88
N VAL A 635 29.05 10.01 -28.23
CA VAL A 635 27.97 11.01 -28.19
C VAL A 635 27.47 11.15 -26.76
N VAL A 636 27.56 12.35 -26.20
CA VAL A 636 27.19 12.60 -24.79
C VAL A 636 25.70 12.91 -24.70
N ARG A 637 24.95 12.08 -23.97
CA ARG A 637 23.55 12.36 -23.58
C ARG A 637 23.41 12.28 -22.07
N TYR A 638 22.91 13.34 -21.45
CA TYR A 638 22.75 13.40 -20.01
C TYR A 638 21.36 12.90 -19.60
N ARG A 639 21.29 11.97 -18.65
CA ARG A 639 20.03 11.54 -18.04
C ARG A 639 19.72 12.41 -16.82
N VAL A 640 18.49 12.92 -16.69
CA VAL A 640 18.07 13.79 -15.57
C VAL A 640 18.45 13.22 -14.21
N ASN A 641 18.12 11.96 -13.88
CA ASN A 641 18.42 11.43 -12.54
C ASN A 641 19.94 11.37 -12.27
N THR A 642 20.74 10.84 -13.21
CA THR A 642 22.19 10.71 -13.01
C THR A 642 22.88 12.07 -12.97
N PHE A 643 22.53 12.95 -13.91
CA PHE A 643 23.06 14.31 -13.99
C PHE A 643 22.66 15.12 -12.75
N GLY A 644 21.39 15.03 -12.34
CA GLY A 644 20.87 15.71 -11.16
C GLY A 644 21.58 15.29 -9.88
N TRP A 645 21.80 14.00 -9.67
CA TRP A 645 22.57 13.53 -8.50
C TRP A 645 24.03 13.95 -8.55
N LEU A 646 24.67 13.90 -9.71
CA LEU A 646 26.03 14.40 -9.88
C LEU A 646 26.11 15.90 -9.55
N LEU A 647 25.13 16.69 -9.98
CA LEU A 647 25.01 18.10 -9.61
C LEU A 647 24.82 18.26 -8.09
N VAL A 648 23.91 17.51 -7.46
CA VAL A 648 23.70 17.56 -6.00
C VAL A 648 24.98 17.21 -5.23
N PHE A 649 25.71 16.17 -5.64
CA PHE A 649 26.97 15.79 -4.98
C PHE A 649 28.09 16.83 -5.18
N THR A 650 28.16 17.45 -6.35
CA THR A 650 29.17 18.48 -6.64
C THR A 650 28.79 19.88 -6.12
N THR A 651 27.56 20.05 -5.63
CA THR A 651 27.05 21.31 -5.05
C THR A 651 26.84 21.16 -3.54
N VAL A 652 25.70 20.59 -3.13
CA VAL A 652 25.33 20.34 -1.73
C VAL A 652 26.38 19.47 -1.04
N GLY A 653 26.92 18.47 -1.74
CA GLY A 653 27.97 17.61 -1.19
C GLY A 653 29.21 18.38 -0.77
N ILE A 654 29.63 19.42 -1.51
CA ILE A 654 30.78 20.26 -1.12
C ILE A 654 30.51 21.02 0.18
N GLY A 655 29.28 21.52 0.36
CA GLY A 655 28.86 22.14 1.62
C GLY A 655 28.87 21.16 2.79
N LEU A 656 28.37 19.94 2.59
CA LEU A 656 28.41 18.88 3.60
C LEU A 656 29.85 18.46 3.94
N LEU A 657 30.75 18.41 2.95
CA LEU A 657 32.17 18.12 3.18
C LEU A 657 32.86 19.19 4.02
N ALA A 658 32.57 20.47 3.76
CA ALA A 658 33.08 21.59 4.56
C ALA A 658 32.52 21.58 5.99
N GLU A 659 31.32 21.03 6.19
CA GLU A 659 30.68 20.94 7.49
C GLU A 659 31.31 19.86 8.39
N ILE A 660 31.98 18.84 7.84
CA ILE A 660 32.66 17.80 8.65
C ILE A 660 33.66 18.40 9.65
N PRO A 661 34.68 19.19 9.23
CA PRO A 661 35.62 19.79 10.18
C PRO A 661 34.96 20.82 11.12
N ILE A 662 33.93 21.55 10.65
CA ILE A 662 33.17 22.50 11.49
C ILE A 662 32.42 21.75 12.59
N THR A 663 31.75 20.65 12.25
CA THR A 663 31.05 19.75 13.18
C THR A 663 32.01 19.26 14.25
N MET A 664 33.19 18.78 13.84
CA MET A 664 34.22 18.29 14.76
C MET A 664 34.67 19.38 15.75
N LEU A 665 34.90 20.59 15.26
CA LEU A 665 35.31 21.72 16.08
C LEU A 665 34.20 22.15 17.07
N LEU A 666 32.95 22.27 16.59
CA LEU A 666 31.81 22.65 17.41
C LEU A 666 31.52 21.59 18.47
N PHE A 667 31.58 20.30 18.12
CA PHE A 667 31.31 19.20 19.05
C PHE A 667 32.41 19.09 20.10
N TYR A 668 33.67 19.37 19.75
CA TYR A 668 34.74 19.50 20.71
C TYR A 668 34.51 20.69 21.65
N ARG A 669 34.21 21.87 21.11
CA ARG A 669 33.97 23.11 21.89
C ARG A 669 32.76 23.01 22.80
N GLY A 670 31.68 22.37 22.35
CA GLY A 670 30.46 22.12 23.11
C GLY A 670 30.57 21.02 24.15
N GLY A 671 31.73 20.33 24.20
CA GLY A 671 31.94 19.21 25.10
C GLY A 671 31.04 18.01 24.77
N LEU A 672 30.66 17.81 23.50
CA LEU A 672 29.87 16.65 23.07
C LEU A 672 30.77 15.44 22.84
N VAL A 673 31.91 15.65 22.15
CA VAL A 673 32.85 14.58 21.79
C VAL A 673 34.29 15.09 21.98
N SER A 674 35.14 14.31 22.66
CA SER A 674 36.54 14.66 22.87
C SER A 674 37.42 14.37 21.65
N TYR A 675 38.54 15.09 21.55
CA TYR A 675 39.53 14.87 20.48
C TYR A 675 40.07 13.44 20.48
N GLU A 676 40.36 12.88 21.65
CA GLU A 676 40.89 11.52 21.79
C GLU A 676 39.92 10.48 21.24
N ARG A 677 38.61 10.64 21.47
CA ARG A 677 37.56 9.75 20.94
C ARG A 677 37.45 9.86 19.43
N MET A 678 37.47 11.08 18.88
CA MET A 678 37.47 11.28 17.41
C MET A 678 38.72 10.68 16.76
N ARG A 679 39.88 10.85 17.40
CA ARG A 679 41.15 10.33 16.90
C ARG A 679 41.23 8.81 16.99
N SER A 680 40.80 8.19 18.09
CA SER A 680 40.87 6.72 18.22
C SER A 680 39.84 6.03 17.32
N GLY A 681 38.65 6.62 17.18
CA GLY A 681 37.55 6.12 16.36
C GLY A 681 37.65 6.42 14.86
N TRP A 682 38.74 7.03 14.37
CA TRP A 682 38.83 7.53 12.99
C TRP A 682 38.55 6.46 11.92
N ARG A 683 38.97 5.22 12.16
CA ARG A 683 38.74 4.08 11.24
C ARG A 683 37.26 3.75 11.11
N VAL A 684 36.54 3.78 12.23
CA VAL A 684 35.10 3.50 12.27
C VAL A 684 34.34 4.59 11.52
N VAL A 685 34.73 5.86 11.71
CA VAL A 685 34.10 6.98 11.00
C VAL A 685 34.38 6.93 9.50
N VAL A 686 35.61 6.62 9.09
CA VAL A 686 35.93 6.43 7.67
C VAL A 686 35.11 5.28 7.07
N LEU A 687 35.03 4.13 7.73
CA LEU A 687 34.19 3.02 7.29
C LEU A 687 32.71 3.42 7.20
N ALA A 688 32.22 4.20 8.17
CA ALA A 688 30.85 4.72 8.18
C ALA A 688 30.57 5.64 6.98
N PHE A 689 31.53 6.48 6.55
CA PHE A 689 31.36 7.26 5.32
C PHE A 689 31.26 6.39 4.08
N PHE A 690 32.06 5.32 3.97
CA PHE A 690 31.96 4.38 2.85
C PHE A 690 30.61 3.63 2.87
N ALA A 691 30.17 3.19 4.04
CA ALA A 691 28.87 2.53 4.20
C ALA A 691 27.70 3.47 3.86
N LEU A 692 27.74 4.71 4.36
CA LEU A 692 26.71 5.71 4.11
C LEU A 692 26.71 6.15 2.64
N ALA A 693 27.88 6.35 2.03
CA ALA A 693 27.99 6.62 0.60
C ALA A 693 27.38 5.48 -0.22
N ALA A 694 27.64 4.21 0.13
CA ALA A 694 27.04 3.06 -0.56
C ALA A 694 25.51 3.06 -0.56
N VAL A 695 24.89 3.63 0.48
CA VAL A 695 23.42 3.75 0.59
C VAL A 695 22.89 4.97 -0.17
N VAL A 696 23.59 6.10 -0.09
CA VAL A 696 23.12 7.39 -0.64
C VAL A 696 23.42 7.54 -2.13
N THR A 697 24.53 7.00 -2.63
CA THR A 697 24.94 7.16 -4.03
C THR A 697 24.27 6.13 -4.92
N PRO A 698 23.51 6.52 -5.95
CA PRO A 698 22.92 5.58 -6.88
C PRO A 698 23.98 4.99 -7.82
N GLY A 699 24.39 3.75 -7.55
CA GLY A 699 25.07 2.84 -8.49
C GLY A 699 26.58 3.03 -8.70
N GLY A 700 27.29 1.89 -8.81
CA GLY A 700 28.69 1.78 -9.24
C GLY A 700 29.74 2.13 -8.18
N MET A 701 30.89 1.46 -8.20
CA MET A 701 32.00 1.74 -7.26
C MET A 701 32.52 3.17 -7.39
N PHE A 702 32.43 3.78 -8.57
CA PHE A 702 32.95 5.13 -8.83
C PHE A 702 32.21 6.22 -8.05
N SER A 703 30.87 6.23 -8.06
CA SER A 703 30.07 7.24 -7.35
C SER A 703 30.27 7.14 -5.83
N LEU A 704 30.36 5.89 -5.32
CA LEU A 704 30.69 5.60 -3.93
C LEU A 704 32.05 6.19 -3.55
N LEU A 705 33.09 5.94 -4.34
CA LEU A 705 34.44 6.46 -4.05
C LEU A 705 34.50 8.00 -4.16
N MET A 706 33.77 8.57 -5.12
CA MET A 706 33.70 10.01 -5.33
C MET A 706 33.10 10.77 -4.14
N VAL A 707 32.22 10.14 -3.35
CA VAL A 707 31.66 10.74 -2.12
C VAL A 707 32.46 10.34 -0.88
N ALA A 708 32.80 9.06 -0.75
CA ALA A 708 33.42 8.54 0.47
C ALA A 708 34.86 9.03 0.69
N ILE A 709 35.68 9.12 -0.37
CA ILE A 709 37.07 9.56 -0.24
C ILE A 709 37.16 11.02 0.20
N PRO A 710 36.48 11.99 -0.45
CA PRO A 710 36.50 13.37 0.04
C PRO A 710 35.97 13.51 1.46
N ALA A 711 34.94 12.76 1.86
CA ALA A 711 34.41 12.79 3.23
C ALA A 711 35.44 12.28 4.25
N ALA A 712 36.11 11.17 3.95
CA ALA A 712 37.19 10.65 4.77
C ALA A 712 38.36 11.64 4.88
N LEU A 713 38.75 12.27 3.78
CA LEU A 713 39.80 13.29 3.77
C LEU A 713 39.41 14.54 4.58
N ALA A 714 38.16 15.00 4.46
CA ALA A 714 37.64 16.12 5.23
C ALA A 714 37.66 15.82 6.75
N TYR A 715 37.35 14.59 7.15
CA TYR A 715 37.46 14.17 8.56
C TYR A 715 38.90 14.11 9.04
N LEU A 716 39.83 13.57 8.25
CA LEU A 716 41.26 13.56 8.57
C LEU A 716 41.82 14.99 8.67
N LEU A 717 41.40 15.88 7.78
CA LEU A 717 41.71 17.30 7.84
C LEU A 717 41.14 17.95 9.11
N GLY A 718 39.90 17.62 9.48
CA GLY A 718 39.28 18.04 10.74
C GLY A 718 40.06 17.57 11.97
N LEU A 719 40.59 16.34 11.97
CA LEU A 719 41.48 15.85 13.02
C LEU A 719 42.79 16.65 13.08
N GLY A 720 43.34 17.04 11.92
CA GLY A 720 44.52 17.91 11.82
C GLY A 720 44.27 19.30 12.39
N ILE A 721 43.12 19.91 12.07
CA ILE A 721 42.69 21.21 12.62
C ILE A 721 42.53 21.11 14.14
N LEU A 722 41.85 20.07 14.63
CA LEU A 722 41.71 19.85 16.07
C LEU A 722 43.05 19.59 16.75
N TRP A 723 43.97 18.88 16.11
CA TRP A 723 45.31 18.67 16.65
C TRP A 723 46.06 20.00 16.82
N LEU A 724 45.99 20.89 15.83
CA LEU A 724 46.53 22.25 15.94
C LEU A 724 45.85 23.06 17.04
N TYR A 725 44.52 23.03 17.09
CA TYR A 725 43.72 23.78 18.05
C TYR A 725 43.96 23.34 19.51
N THR A 726 44.09 22.03 19.72
CA THR A 726 44.31 21.41 21.04
C THR A 726 45.78 21.28 21.43
N LEU A 727 46.71 21.71 20.56
CA LEU A 727 48.16 21.50 20.70
C LEU A 727 48.52 20.03 20.95
N GLY A 728 47.93 19.15 20.15
CA GLY A 728 48.11 17.70 20.25
C GLY A 728 47.45 17.07 21.48
N GLY A 729 46.26 17.55 21.85
CA GLY A 729 45.51 17.04 23.01
C GLY A 729 46.02 17.56 24.37
N ARG A 730 47.00 18.48 24.39
CA ARG A 730 47.57 19.03 25.63
C ARG A 730 46.67 20.07 26.29
N ARG A 731 45.85 20.78 25.51
CA ARG A 731 44.80 21.66 26.05
C ARG A 731 43.60 20.81 26.47
N LYS A 732 43.42 20.65 27.77
CA LYS A 732 42.25 20.00 28.40
C LYS A 732 40.96 20.68 27.91
N GLY A 733 40.08 19.91 27.27
CA GLY A 733 38.77 20.36 26.83
C GLY A 733 37.72 20.34 27.96
N PRO A 734 36.47 20.75 27.69
CA PRO A 734 35.39 20.79 28.70
C PRO A 734 35.06 19.44 29.35
N LEU A 735 35.50 18.33 28.75
CA LEU A 735 35.20 16.95 29.14
C LEU A 735 36.30 16.26 29.98
N THR A 736 37.46 16.89 30.18
CA THR A 736 38.50 16.29 31.02
C THR A 736 38.24 16.62 32.49
N PRO A 737 38.02 15.63 33.38
CA PRO A 737 37.88 15.90 34.80
C PRO A 737 39.14 16.61 35.32
N ALA A 738 38.94 17.59 36.20
CA ALA A 738 40.03 18.15 36.99
C ALA A 738 40.61 16.99 37.81
N THR A 739 41.81 16.57 37.44
CA THR A 739 42.64 15.70 38.28
C THR A 739 42.97 16.50 39.54
N THR A 740 42.24 16.25 40.63
CA THR A 740 42.72 16.52 41.99
C THR A 740 43.76 15.49 42.36
#